data_AF-A0A955BVU5-F1
#
_entry.id   AF-A0A955BVU5-F1
#
_cell.length_a   1.000
_cell.length_b   1.000
_cell.length_c   1.000
_cell.angle_alpha   90.00
_cell.angle_beta   90.00
_cell.angle_gamma   90.00
#
_symmetry.space_group_name_H-M   'P 1'
#
loop_
_entity.id
_entity.type
_entity.pdbx_description
1 polymer ?
#
loop_
_entity_poly.entity_id
_entity_poly.type
_entity_poly.pdbx_seq_one_letter_code
_entity_poly.pdbx_strand_id
1 'polypeptide(L)'
;MIRHLGLSVCLFALAAGPAVAMAQSVVVGRNFQGTTAAIQPLTPDTMGAVGVDYYVELNNHKYNVYRKSDGVQVQSKGINQFWTDANTSPLMTPFDPRIVYDPRARRWYAVAVDSRQSANNILFAISSSADPTQAWTGFSFDSDADDSNWADFPMLGYNNEAVWISSYMPTLGAAASGSSFIGLFKLDLLQPTPDVSTKVQFEDVPQAVAGTHPQLVVDTSPYGGNMMSLSMSSFGGGSITRADVGLVSPQVNNTGTLYAAATQPPTVVQPGAPAVQNLEANDWRFSSNTVLQGQYLYGVQAVEDAGRAAVRMVVVDLLTNSVGTEIISDPNLAFSFPSIAVNGFGDVVIGVTGTSSSEYASSYALVRPAGAGLFEPPRLLRAGVDNYEQLDSLSRNRWGDYSATTVDPADPSIFWTNQEYVDGTNRWATQVTELILPRPGEARWAEPQSGQFDDAALWLTAHGNAPLPSDQLVFSRATEPGAAPITITLPPPVSGAYSFPDASFRQGNVVLDLGGNQLDLLLQLEVGPYEGSPHATLANGTVTSVAGYIAPGDTSEGHLTLDNAQWHVAGDLYIGSQGGTAGFPGQFGGTGSVTIDNGSQLTVDGRVKIWQAGSINLDDGTLTAMSIDAGPAPGHFNFNGGTLHVNDFAGELVNTGGTLAPGVGIGTTNVAPGYFQMPGGAISIEIGGLGLADFDRVIAGFAQLDGTLDVSLVGGFTPAVGDSFDVFDWGGVLGTFATINLPALPGGQRWDLSQLYSTGELSVLPPFDADFDEDRDVDGADLAVWQTGYGIVGTATHTQGDADANHNVNGGDFLIWQRQYGSIAPIAAVPEPAALSLLALGGLALAAGRRTGDDSR
;
A
#
# COMPACT_ATOMS: atom_id res chain seq x y z
N MET A 1 -14.20 2.91 17.88
CA MET A 1 -15.47 3.55 18.33
C MET A 1 -15.61 4.88 17.59
N ILE A 2 -16.13 4.85 16.36
CA ILE A 2 -16.31 6.04 15.51
C ILE A 2 -17.80 6.34 15.49
N ARG A 3 -18.17 7.55 15.93
CA ARG A 3 -19.55 8.01 16.03
C ARG A 3 -20.08 8.39 14.65
N HIS A 4 -21.25 7.85 14.33
CA HIS A 4 -22.13 8.27 13.25
C HIS A 4 -22.36 9.80 13.26
N LEU A 5 -21.93 10.50 12.21
CA LEU A 5 -22.56 11.77 11.82
C LEU A 5 -23.58 11.46 10.72
N GLY A 6 -24.87 11.54 11.09
CA GLY A 6 -25.95 11.50 10.12
C GLY A 6 -26.00 12.80 9.32
N LEU A 7 -25.89 12.70 8.00
CA LEU A 7 -26.23 13.79 7.08
C LEU A 7 -27.74 14.06 7.21
N SER A 8 -28.11 15.15 7.88
CA SER A 8 -29.48 15.68 7.81
C SER A 8 -29.60 16.64 6.63
N VAL A 9 -30.40 16.27 5.64
CA VAL A 9 -30.79 17.13 4.51
C VAL A 9 -31.64 18.29 5.05
N CYS A 10 -31.05 19.48 5.18
CA CYS A 10 -31.78 20.71 5.48
C CYS A 10 -32.02 21.49 4.19
N LEU A 11 -33.28 21.53 3.76
CA LEU A 11 -33.78 22.42 2.71
C LEU A 11 -33.72 23.87 3.21
N PHE A 12 -32.84 24.72 2.67
CA PHE A 12 -32.88 26.17 2.90
C PHE A 12 -33.25 26.91 1.61
N ALA A 13 -34.36 27.64 1.67
CA ALA A 13 -34.66 28.69 0.71
C ALA A 13 -33.74 29.89 0.99
N LEU A 14 -32.96 30.33 0.00
CA LEU A 14 -32.06 31.47 0.13
C LEU A 14 -32.49 32.63 -0.78
N ALA A 15 -32.72 33.77 -0.16
CA ALA A 15 -32.81 35.07 -0.81
C ALA A 15 -31.41 35.50 -1.31
N ALA A 16 -31.35 36.05 -2.52
CA ALA A 16 -30.12 36.45 -3.19
C ALA A 16 -29.42 37.63 -2.46
N GLY A 17 -28.27 37.35 -1.84
CA GLY A 17 -27.24 38.34 -1.49
C GLY A 17 -26.17 38.43 -2.59
N PRO A 18 -25.31 39.46 -2.57
CA PRO A 18 -24.28 39.63 -3.60
C PRO A 18 -23.27 38.46 -3.56
N ALA A 19 -22.98 37.90 -4.74
CA ALA A 19 -22.09 36.76 -4.90
C ALA A 19 -20.66 37.11 -4.47
N VAL A 20 -20.20 36.47 -3.39
CA VAL A 20 -18.76 36.34 -3.11
C VAL A 20 -18.24 35.33 -4.13
N ALA A 21 -17.24 35.70 -4.93
CA ALA A 21 -16.59 34.76 -5.82
C ALA A 21 -15.96 33.63 -4.97
N MET A 22 -16.50 32.41 -5.09
CA MET A 22 -15.97 31.23 -4.42
C MET A 22 -14.59 30.91 -5.05
N ALA A 23 -13.55 30.80 -4.23
CA ALA A 23 -12.24 30.34 -4.70
C ALA A 23 -12.35 28.87 -5.12
N GLN A 24 -11.79 28.50 -6.28
CA GLN A 24 -11.70 27.11 -6.72
C GLN A 24 -10.63 26.37 -5.91
N SER A 25 -10.97 25.27 -5.26
CA SER A 25 -10.02 24.46 -4.50
C SER A 25 -9.25 23.47 -5.39
N VAL A 26 -9.78 23.14 -6.56
CA VAL A 26 -9.15 22.19 -7.49
C VAL A 26 -7.91 22.79 -8.17
N VAL A 27 -6.81 22.03 -8.15
CA VAL A 27 -5.58 22.34 -8.86
C VAL A 27 -5.50 21.46 -10.11
N VAL A 28 -5.24 22.08 -11.26
CA VAL A 28 -4.97 21.35 -12.51
C VAL A 28 -3.50 20.93 -12.48
N GLY A 29 -3.26 19.62 -12.48
CA GLY A 29 -1.92 19.03 -12.52
C GLY A 29 -1.49 18.78 -13.96
N ARG A 30 -1.09 17.54 -14.27
CA ARG A 30 -0.79 17.09 -15.64
C ARG A 30 -1.97 17.41 -16.57
N ASN A 31 -1.69 18.07 -17.69
CA ASN A 31 -2.71 18.52 -18.62
C ASN A 31 -2.15 18.46 -20.04
N PHE A 32 -2.48 17.40 -20.79
CA PHE A 32 -1.93 17.15 -22.12
C PHE A 32 -2.99 16.68 -23.11
N GLN A 33 -2.73 16.99 -24.38
CA GLN A 33 -3.58 16.60 -25.49
C GLN A 33 -3.45 15.10 -25.74
N GLY A 34 -4.57 14.39 -25.88
CA GLY A 34 -4.63 12.99 -26.25
C GLY A 34 -4.73 12.80 -27.76
N THR A 35 -5.59 11.86 -28.19
CA THR A 35 -5.89 11.62 -29.61
C THR A 35 -6.39 12.89 -30.32
N THR A 36 -5.96 13.08 -31.56
CA THR A 36 -6.54 14.05 -32.50
C THR A 36 -7.01 13.33 -33.76
N ALA A 37 -8.15 13.73 -34.31
CA ALA A 37 -8.54 13.28 -35.64
C ALA A 37 -9.35 14.33 -36.41
N ALA A 38 -9.19 14.30 -37.73
CA ALA A 38 -9.96 15.09 -38.69
C ALA A 38 -10.80 14.21 -39.64
N ILE A 39 -10.94 12.92 -39.34
CA ILE A 39 -11.48 11.90 -40.25
C ILE A 39 -12.40 10.91 -39.52
N GLN A 40 -13.25 10.27 -40.31
CA GLN A 40 -14.27 9.30 -39.90
C GLN A 40 -13.71 8.10 -39.09
N PRO A 41 -14.48 7.54 -38.13
CA PRO A 41 -15.78 8.04 -37.64
C PRO A 41 -15.63 9.41 -36.97
N LEU A 42 -16.62 10.28 -37.20
CA LEU A 42 -16.58 11.68 -36.74
C LEU A 42 -16.51 11.81 -35.22
N THR A 43 -17.08 10.84 -34.51
CA THR A 43 -17.13 10.81 -33.05
C THR A 43 -15.98 9.98 -32.48
N PRO A 44 -15.18 10.53 -31.56
CA PRO A 44 -14.15 9.75 -30.87
C PRO A 44 -14.75 8.72 -29.94
N ASP A 45 -15.87 9.04 -29.26
CA ASP A 45 -16.43 8.28 -28.14
C ASP A 45 -15.38 8.07 -27.06
N THR A 46 -15.09 9.17 -26.36
CA THR A 46 -13.89 9.33 -25.57
C THR A 46 -13.94 8.47 -24.31
N MET A 47 -13.08 7.46 -24.23
CA MET A 47 -12.88 6.68 -23.00
C MET A 47 -11.45 6.75 -22.51
N GLY A 48 -11.29 6.61 -21.20
CA GLY A 48 -9.99 6.33 -20.60
C GLY A 48 -10.11 5.97 -19.13
N ALA A 49 -9.02 5.46 -18.58
CA ALA A 49 -8.90 5.11 -17.17
C ALA A 49 -7.47 5.36 -16.69
N VAL A 50 -7.34 5.72 -15.42
CA VAL A 50 -6.04 5.85 -14.75
C VAL A 50 -5.73 4.60 -13.93
N GLY A 51 -4.49 4.11 -14.06
CA GLY A 51 -3.92 3.06 -13.22
C GLY A 51 -2.84 3.64 -12.30
N VAL A 52 -1.97 2.78 -11.79
CA VAL A 52 -0.93 3.20 -10.84
C VAL A 52 0.10 4.14 -11.50
N ASP A 53 0.63 3.74 -12.67
CA ASP A 53 1.71 4.45 -13.37
C ASP A 53 1.33 5.04 -14.73
N TYR A 54 0.16 4.66 -15.26
CA TYR A 54 -0.26 5.00 -16.62
C TYR A 54 -1.70 5.49 -16.68
N TYR A 55 -1.96 6.35 -17.66
CA TYR A 55 -3.29 6.67 -18.14
C TYR A 55 -3.50 5.99 -19.49
N VAL A 56 -4.60 5.26 -19.66
CA VAL A 56 -4.95 4.63 -20.94
C VAL A 56 -6.15 5.33 -21.53
N GLU A 57 -6.01 5.77 -22.78
CA GLU A 57 -7.08 6.28 -23.61
C GLU A 57 -7.44 5.21 -24.63
N LEU A 58 -8.74 4.91 -24.75
CA LEU A 58 -9.26 4.03 -25.78
C LEU A 58 -10.48 4.71 -26.41
N ASN A 59 -10.43 4.93 -27.72
CA ASN A 59 -11.51 5.59 -28.46
C ASN A 59 -11.67 4.90 -29.82
N ASN A 60 -12.66 5.32 -30.61
CA ASN A 60 -12.97 4.72 -31.92
C ASN A 60 -11.79 4.67 -32.92
N HIS A 61 -10.68 5.35 -32.64
CA HIS A 61 -9.51 5.44 -33.51
C HIS A 61 -8.27 4.76 -32.92
N LYS A 62 -8.04 4.95 -31.62
CA LYS A 62 -6.74 4.71 -30.98
C LYS A 62 -6.86 4.04 -29.62
N TYR A 63 -5.88 3.18 -29.34
CA TYR A 63 -5.46 2.78 -28.01
C TYR A 63 -4.13 3.49 -27.72
N ASN A 64 -4.13 4.41 -26.77
CA ASN A 64 -2.94 5.15 -26.35
C ASN A 64 -2.65 4.91 -24.87
N VAL A 65 -1.37 4.76 -24.54
CA VAL A 65 -0.89 4.71 -23.17
C VAL A 65 -0.01 5.93 -22.93
N TYR A 66 -0.36 6.70 -21.92
CA TYR A 66 0.41 7.84 -21.44
C TYR A 66 0.95 7.51 -20.07
N ARG A 67 2.19 7.93 -19.83
CA ARG A 67 2.79 7.77 -18.52
C ARG A 67 2.33 8.88 -17.59
N LYS A 68 1.96 8.52 -16.37
CA LYS A 68 1.35 9.44 -15.41
C LYS A 68 2.32 10.50 -14.88
N SER A 69 3.60 10.15 -14.74
CA SER A 69 4.68 11.00 -14.21
C SER A 69 4.91 12.27 -15.04
N ASP A 70 4.86 12.18 -16.37
CA ASP A 70 5.23 13.28 -17.28
C ASP A 70 4.22 13.53 -18.43
N GLY A 71 3.21 12.68 -18.59
CA GLY A 71 2.22 12.78 -19.66
C GLY A 71 2.72 12.31 -21.04
N VAL A 72 3.91 11.69 -21.12
CA VAL A 72 4.45 11.21 -22.40
C VAL A 72 3.67 10.00 -22.90
N GLN A 73 3.29 10.02 -24.17
CA GLN A 73 2.71 8.85 -24.85
C GLN A 73 3.81 7.80 -25.07
N VAL A 74 3.70 6.67 -24.37
CA VAL A 74 4.66 5.55 -24.45
C VAL A 74 4.21 4.47 -25.43
N GLN A 75 2.93 4.45 -25.80
CA GLN A 75 2.37 3.51 -26.77
C GLN A 75 1.17 4.12 -27.49
N SER A 76 1.05 3.83 -28.80
CA SER A 76 -0.11 4.17 -29.62
C SER A 76 -0.37 3.04 -30.62
N LYS A 77 -1.58 2.49 -30.61
CA LYS A 77 -2.07 1.50 -31.59
C LYS A 77 -3.36 2.02 -32.21
N GLY A 78 -3.61 1.69 -33.49
CA GLY A 78 -4.97 1.83 -34.04
C GLY A 78 -5.91 0.84 -33.36
N ILE A 79 -7.20 1.14 -33.25
CA ILE A 79 -8.16 0.24 -32.55
C ILE A 79 -8.16 -1.18 -33.15
N ASN A 80 -8.13 -1.32 -34.48
CA ASN A 80 -8.00 -2.62 -35.15
C ASN A 80 -6.73 -3.38 -34.73
N GLN A 81 -5.60 -2.67 -34.67
CA GLN A 81 -4.32 -3.24 -34.28
C GLN A 81 -4.34 -3.72 -32.84
N PHE A 82 -4.94 -2.95 -31.92
CA PHE A 82 -5.09 -3.35 -30.52
C PHE A 82 -5.84 -4.68 -30.39
N TRP A 83 -6.98 -4.81 -31.05
CA TRP A 83 -7.79 -6.03 -30.99
C TRP A 83 -7.13 -7.24 -31.67
N THR A 84 -6.44 -7.02 -32.81
CA THR A 84 -5.64 -8.07 -33.46
C THR A 84 -4.46 -8.53 -32.57
N ASP A 85 -3.75 -7.60 -31.92
CA ASP A 85 -2.65 -7.92 -30.99
C ASP A 85 -3.14 -8.70 -29.75
N ALA A 86 -4.38 -8.46 -29.32
CA ALA A 86 -5.03 -9.23 -28.26
C ALA A 86 -5.49 -10.63 -28.73
N ASN A 87 -5.19 -11.05 -29.97
CA ASN A 87 -5.61 -12.31 -30.58
C ASN A 87 -7.12 -12.45 -30.81
N THR A 88 -7.83 -11.34 -31.03
CA THR A 88 -9.20 -11.38 -31.56
C THR A 88 -9.18 -11.23 -33.09
N SER A 89 -10.26 -11.65 -33.76
CA SER A 89 -10.44 -11.49 -35.21
C SER A 89 -11.73 -10.70 -35.51
N PRO A 90 -11.71 -9.36 -35.36
CA PRO A 90 -12.89 -8.52 -35.59
C PRO A 90 -13.48 -8.69 -37.00
N LEU A 91 -14.81 -8.73 -37.10
CA LEU A 91 -15.53 -8.83 -38.38
C LEU A 91 -15.38 -7.58 -39.25
N MET A 92 -15.43 -6.40 -38.63
CA MET A 92 -15.12 -5.09 -39.22
C MET A 92 -14.30 -4.26 -38.22
N THR A 93 -14.22 -2.95 -38.43
CA THR A 93 -13.51 -2.06 -37.50
C THR A 93 -14.30 -1.95 -36.19
N PRO A 94 -13.69 -2.30 -35.03
CA PRO A 94 -14.36 -2.16 -33.75
C PRO A 94 -14.71 -0.72 -33.42
N PHE A 95 -15.76 -0.57 -32.63
CA PHE A 95 -16.28 0.72 -32.21
C PHE A 95 -16.98 0.62 -30.85
N ASP A 96 -17.36 1.78 -30.34
CA ASP A 96 -17.92 2.01 -29.01
C ASP A 96 -17.07 1.39 -27.89
N PRO A 97 -15.76 1.67 -27.84
CA PRO A 97 -14.92 0.99 -26.88
C PRO A 97 -15.09 1.52 -25.45
N ARG A 98 -14.97 0.64 -24.46
CA ARG A 98 -14.80 1.02 -23.05
C ARG A 98 -13.51 0.45 -22.49
N ILE A 99 -12.94 1.14 -21.52
CA ILE A 99 -11.78 0.68 -20.75
C ILE A 99 -11.92 1.07 -19.29
N VAL A 100 -11.57 0.16 -18.38
CA VAL A 100 -11.50 0.39 -16.94
C VAL A 100 -10.24 -0.25 -16.36
N TYR A 101 -9.72 0.34 -15.29
CA TYR A 101 -8.65 -0.24 -14.48
C TYR A 101 -9.24 -0.78 -13.17
N ASP A 102 -8.88 -2.01 -12.82
CA ASP A 102 -9.18 -2.61 -11.53
C ASP A 102 -7.91 -2.65 -10.68
N PRO A 103 -7.82 -1.79 -9.63
CA PRO A 103 -6.65 -1.75 -8.76
C PRO A 103 -6.46 -3.04 -7.96
N ARG A 104 -7.55 -3.73 -7.58
CA ARG A 104 -7.44 -4.95 -6.78
C ARG A 104 -6.90 -6.12 -7.59
N ALA A 105 -7.40 -6.27 -8.81
CA ALA A 105 -6.86 -7.27 -9.73
C ALA A 105 -5.52 -6.85 -10.35
N ARG A 106 -5.16 -5.56 -10.26
CA ARG A 106 -4.02 -4.96 -10.96
C ARG A 106 -4.09 -5.26 -12.46
N ARG A 107 -5.25 -5.03 -13.07
CA ARG A 107 -5.56 -5.35 -14.48
C ARG A 107 -6.38 -4.27 -15.15
N TRP A 108 -6.22 -4.20 -16.47
CA TRP A 108 -7.03 -3.38 -17.36
C TRP A 108 -8.01 -4.29 -18.09
N TYR A 109 -9.24 -3.82 -18.23
CA TYR A 109 -10.30 -4.49 -19.00
C TYR A 109 -10.76 -3.57 -20.11
N ALA A 110 -10.88 -4.10 -21.33
CA ALA A 110 -11.39 -3.38 -22.50
C ALA A 110 -12.55 -4.14 -23.15
N VAL A 111 -13.52 -3.41 -23.69
CA VAL A 111 -14.63 -3.97 -24.49
C VAL A 111 -14.87 -3.12 -25.73
N ALA A 112 -15.35 -3.73 -26.81
CA ALA A 112 -15.86 -3.06 -28.00
C ALA A 112 -16.84 -4.00 -28.74
N VAL A 113 -17.45 -3.51 -29.81
CA VAL A 113 -18.25 -4.32 -30.76
C VAL A 113 -17.68 -4.18 -32.18
N ASP A 114 -17.85 -5.18 -33.06
CA ASP A 114 -16.95 -5.36 -34.22
C ASP A 114 -17.54 -5.26 -35.64
N SER A 115 -18.84 -5.34 -35.86
CA SER A 115 -19.52 -5.05 -37.16
C SER A 115 -20.49 -3.91 -36.95
N ARG A 116 -20.84 -3.10 -37.99
CA ARG A 116 -21.85 -1.99 -38.01
C ARG A 116 -23.16 -2.26 -38.78
N GLN A 117 -23.30 -3.47 -39.33
CA GLN A 117 -24.27 -3.73 -40.40
C GLN A 117 -24.95 -5.11 -40.34
N SER A 118 -24.61 -5.95 -39.36
CA SER A 118 -25.05 -7.34 -39.20
C SER A 118 -24.95 -7.75 -37.74
N ALA A 119 -25.49 -8.91 -37.34
CA ALA A 119 -25.10 -9.56 -36.08
C ALA A 119 -23.56 -9.49 -35.91
N ASN A 120 -23.15 -9.12 -34.71
CA ASN A 120 -21.78 -8.71 -34.40
C ASN A 120 -21.27 -9.42 -33.14
N ASN A 121 -19.98 -9.29 -32.86
CA ASN A 121 -19.39 -9.83 -31.64
C ASN A 121 -19.15 -8.73 -30.63
N ILE A 122 -19.33 -9.09 -29.36
CA ILE A 122 -18.76 -8.36 -28.23
C ILE A 122 -17.30 -8.82 -28.08
N LEU A 123 -16.37 -7.89 -28.25
CA LEU A 123 -14.95 -8.10 -28.03
C LEU A 123 -14.61 -7.74 -26.59
N PHE A 124 -13.85 -8.60 -25.89
CA PHE A 124 -13.37 -8.35 -24.53
C PHE A 124 -11.87 -8.62 -24.46
N ALA A 125 -11.11 -7.79 -23.75
CA ALA A 125 -9.70 -8.04 -23.51
C ALA A 125 -9.29 -7.72 -22.07
N ILE A 126 -8.33 -8.50 -21.56
CA ILE A 126 -7.68 -8.31 -20.26
C ILE A 126 -6.18 -8.13 -20.44
N SER A 127 -5.56 -7.18 -19.74
CA SER A 127 -4.10 -7.02 -19.75
C SER A 127 -3.41 -8.16 -19.01
N SER A 128 -2.11 -8.40 -19.27
CA SER A 128 -1.35 -9.39 -18.51
C SER A 128 -0.90 -8.90 -17.13
N SER A 129 -0.87 -7.58 -16.92
CA SER A 129 -0.38 -6.93 -15.70
C SER A 129 -0.99 -5.53 -15.49
N ALA A 130 -0.55 -4.83 -14.43
CA ALA A 130 -0.88 -3.42 -14.20
C ALA A 130 -0.22 -2.47 -15.22
N ASP A 131 0.83 -2.91 -15.93
CA ASP A 131 1.43 -2.17 -17.03
C ASP A 131 0.63 -2.48 -18.32
N PRO A 132 -0.14 -1.49 -18.84
CA PRO A 132 -0.98 -1.66 -20.02
C PRO A 132 -0.17 -1.73 -21.33
N THR A 133 1.15 -1.50 -21.28
CA THR A 133 2.02 -1.66 -22.45
C THR A 133 2.37 -3.11 -22.75
N GLN A 134 2.16 -4.00 -21.76
CA GLN A 134 2.39 -5.43 -21.88
C GLN A 134 1.28 -6.13 -22.69
N ALA A 135 1.41 -7.45 -22.84
CA ALA A 135 0.49 -8.26 -23.62
C ALA A 135 -0.96 -8.21 -23.10
N TRP A 136 -1.90 -8.41 -24.01
CA TRP A 136 -3.33 -8.54 -23.73
C TRP A 136 -3.84 -9.90 -24.21
N THR A 137 -4.84 -10.44 -23.52
CA THR A 137 -5.58 -11.63 -23.94
C THR A 137 -7.00 -11.22 -24.28
N GLY A 138 -7.41 -11.46 -25.52
CA GLY A 138 -8.71 -11.07 -26.05
C GLY A 138 -9.62 -12.26 -26.33
N PHE A 139 -10.92 -12.00 -26.27
CA PHE A 139 -12.01 -12.94 -26.48
C PHE A 139 -13.08 -12.28 -27.35
N SER A 140 -13.78 -13.09 -28.13
CA SER A 140 -14.93 -12.67 -28.92
C SER A 140 -16.14 -13.49 -28.47
N PHE A 141 -17.21 -12.81 -28.09
CA PHE A 141 -18.49 -13.40 -27.76
C PHE A 141 -19.48 -13.07 -28.86
N ASP A 142 -20.13 -14.10 -29.39
CA ASP A 142 -21.31 -13.91 -30.21
C ASP A 142 -22.36 -13.13 -29.40
N SER A 143 -22.80 -11.99 -29.94
CA SER A 143 -23.68 -11.08 -29.20
C SER A 143 -25.11 -11.59 -29.09
N ASP A 144 -25.53 -12.42 -30.04
CA ASP A 144 -26.86 -13.00 -30.12
C ASP A 144 -26.81 -14.32 -30.90
N ALA A 145 -27.05 -15.43 -30.21
CA ALA A 145 -26.85 -16.77 -30.75
C ALA A 145 -27.77 -17.12 -31.94
N ASP A 146 -28.83 -16.35 -32.18
CA ASP A 146 -29.75 -16.54 -33.30
C ASP A 146 -29.63 -15.48 -34.42
N ASP A 147 -28.67 -14.55 -34.29
CA ASP A 147 -28.41 -13.45 -35.22
C ASP A 147 -29.62 -12.53 -35.49
N SER A 148 -30.61 -12.46 -34.60
CA SER A 148 -31.83 -11.63 -34.77
C SER A 148 -31.65 -10.19 -34.30
N ASN A 149 -30.77 -10.00 -33.33
CA ASN A 149 -30.42 -8.74 -32.72
C ASN A 149 -28.93 -8.45 -32.95
N TRP A 150 -28.55 -7.27 -32.53
CA TRP A 150 -27.21 -6.73 -32.72
C TRP A 150 -26.76 -6.10 -31.41
N ALA A 151 -25.49 -6.20 -31.01
CA ALA A 151 -24.99 -5.44 -29.87
C ALA A 151 -24.59 -4.02 -30.26
N ASP A 152 -25.22 -3.04 -29.63
CA ASP A 152 -24.83 -1.63 -29.67
C ASP A 152 -24.36 -1.18 -28.30
N PHE A 153 -23.46 -0.20 -28.27
CA PHE A 153 -23.19 0.58 -27.07
C PHE A 153 -22.82 -0.31 -25.85
N PRO A 154 -21.75 -1.13 -25.94
CA PRO A 154 -21.32 -1.96 -24.83
C PRO A 154 -20.88 -1.11 -23.63
N MET A 155 -21.22 -1.59 -22.44
CA MET A 155 -20.86 -1.03 -21.15
C MET A 155 -19.97 -2.01 -20.41
N LEU A 156 -19.07 -1.49 -19.58
CA LEU A 156 -18.09 -2.27 -18.86
C LEU A 156 -18.09 -1.86 -17.39
N GLY A 157 -18.25 -2.81 -16.49
CA GLY A 157 -18.15 -2.58 -15.05
C GLY A 157 -17.51 -3.77 -14.35
N TYR A 158 -17.21 -3.62 -13.07
CA TYR A 158 -16.67 -4.71 -12.26
C TYR A 158 -16.99 -4.50 -10.79
N ASN A 159 -16.98 -5.60 -10.05
CA ASN A 159 -16.95 -5.63 -8.58
C ASN A 159 -15.87 -6.61 -8.13
N ASN A 160 -15.75 -6.91 -6.84
CA ASN A 160 -14.67 -7.79 -6.35
C ASN A 160 -14.67 -9.22 -6.95
N GLU A 161 -15.80 -9.71 -7.48
CA GLU A 161 -15.95 -11.10 -7.95
C GLU A 161 -15.81 -11.25 -9.47
N ALA A 162 -16.28 -10.28 -10.24
CA ALA A 162 -16.42 -10.42 -11.69
C ALA A 162 -16.26 -9.10 -12.46
N VAL A 163 -15.95 -9.26 -13.74
CA VAL A 163 -16.06 -8.22 -14.77
C VAL A 163 -17.35 -8.45 -15.52
N TRP A 164 -18.08 -7.36 -15.80
CA TRP A 164 -19.38 -7.41 -16.43
C TRP A 164 -19.40 -6.57 -17.70
N ILE A 165 -20.11 -7.08 -18.70
CA ILE A 165 -20.41 -6.39 -19.94
C ILE A 165 -21.93 -6.34 -20.10
N SER A 166 -22.46 -5.23 -20.58
CA SER A 166 -23.85 -5.18 -21.04
C SER A 166 -23.97 -4.39 -22.32
N SER A 167 -24.93 -4.75 -23.17
CA SER A 167 -25.12 -4.09 -24.46
C SER A 167 -26.60 -3.79 -24.69
N TYR A 168 -26.88 -2.72 -25.43
CA TYR A 168 -28.20 -2.49 -26.00
C TYR A 168 -28.39 -3.43 -27.20
N MET A 169 -29.52 -4.14 -27.25
CA MET A 169 -29.77 -5.17 -28.25
C MET A 169 -30.98 -4.81 -29.15
N PRO A 170 -30.85 -3.90 -30.12
CA PRO A 170 -31.92 -3.64 -31.08
C PRO A 170 -32.09 -4.81 -32.05
N THR A 171 -33.36 -5.14 -32.34
CA THR A 171 -33.71 -6.19 -33.30
C THR A 171 -33.46 -5.72 -34.72
N LEU A 172 -32.79 -6.53 -35.52
CA LEU A 172 -32.47 -6.22 -36.92
C LEU A 172 -33.77 -6.08 -37.74
N GLY A 173 -33.97 -4.89 -38.33
CA GLY A 173 -35.14 -4.60 -39.18
C GLY A 173 -36.46 -4.42 -38.43
N ALA A 174 -36.46 -4.31 -37.10
CA ALA A 174 -37.64 -4.05 -36.28
C ALA A 174 -37.42 -2.95 -35.24
N ALA A 175 -38.51 -2.45 -34.65
CA ALA A 175 -38.48 -1.43 -33.59
C ALA A 175 -38.37 -2.02 -32.17
N ALA A 176 -38.22 -3.34 -32.04
CA ALA A 176 -38.06 -4.02 -30.76
C ALA A 176 -36.59 -3.94 -30.29
N SER A 177 -36.39 -3.96 -28.98
CA SER A 177 -35.04 -3.93 -28.39
C SER A 177 -35.03 -4.49 -26.98
N GLY A 178 -33.92 -5.14 -26.63
CA GLY A 178 -33.61 -5.66 -25.30
C GLY A 178 -32.25 -5.18 -24.81
N SER A 179 -31.68 -5.91 -23.86
CA SER A 179 -30.29 -5.76 -23.43
C SER A 179 -29.67 -7.13 -23.17
N SER A 180 -28.37 -7.24 -23.31
CA SER A 180 -27.61 -8.44 -22.93
C SER A 180 -26.68 -8.14 -21.77
N PHE A 181 -26.30 -9.19 -21.04
CA PHE A 181 -25.30 -9.13 -19.97
C PHE A 181 -24.36 -10.32 -20.04
N ILE A 182 -23.07 -10.10 -19.86
CA ILE A 182 -22.03 -11.13 -19.74
C ILE A 182 -21.25 -10.89 -18.45
N GLY A 183 -21.23 -11.88 -17.55
CA GLY A 183 -20.44 -11.88 -16.33
C GLY A 183 -19.26 -12.86 -16.46
N LEU A 184 -18.05 -12.37 -16.18
CA LEU A 184 -16.79 -13.10 -16.25
C LEU A 184 -16.15 -13.16 -14.87
N PHE A 185 -15.95 -14.37 -14.32
CA PHE A 185 -15.34 -14.55 -13.00
C PHE A 185 -13.89 -14.11 -13.00
N LYS A 186 -13.52 -13.22 -12.06
CA LYS A 186 -12.12 -12.79 -11.91
C LYS A 186 -11.18 -13.93 -11.57
N LEU A 187 -11.65 -14.92 -10.80
CA LEU A 187 -10.87 -16.11 -10.47
C LEU A 187 -10.40 -16.89 -11.72
N ASP A 188 -11.19 -16.88 -12.79
CA ASP A 188 -10.86 -17.56 -14.05
C ASP A 188 -10.08 -16.62 -14.99
N LEU A 189 -10.42 -15.34 -15.00
CA LEU A 189 -9.73 -14.32 -15.78
C LEU A 189 -8.27 -14.07 -15.33
N LEU A 190 -7.97 -14.25 -14.04
CA LEU A 190 -6.65 -13.98 -13.46
C LEU A 190 -5.71 -15.19 -13.46
N GLN A 191 -6.13 -16.32 -14.05
CA GLN A 191 -5.26 -17.46 -14.28
C GLN A 191 -4.13 -17.11 -15.27
N PRO A 192 -2.99 -17.84 -15.25
CA PRO A 192 -1.89 -17.63 -16.22
C PRO A 192 -2.35 -17.66 -17.68
N THR A 193 -3.37 -18.47 -17.96
CA THR A 193 -4.16 -18.44 -19.20
C THR A 193 -5.59 -18.09 -18.82
N PRO A 194 -6.08 -16.87 -19.11
CA PRO A 194 -7.43 -16.47 -18.76
C PRO A 194 -8.48 -17.41 -19.39
N ASP A 195 -9.46 -17.84 -18.59
CA ASP A 195 -10.59 -18.67 -19.05
C ASP A 195 -11.91 -17.89 -18.97
N VAL A 196 -12.74 -18.03 -20.00
CA VAL A 196 -14.08 -17.42 -20.12
C VAL A 196 -15.18 -18.47 -20.35
N SER A 197 -14.85 -19.76 -20.27
CA SER A 197 -15.78 -20.88 -20.50
C SER A 197 -16.90 -20.94 -19.47
N THR A 198 -16.66 -20.42 -18.26
CA THR A 198 -17.58 -20.37 -17.11
C THR A 198 -18.46 -19.12 -17.09
N LYS A 199 -18.42 -18.29 -18.15
CA LYS A 199 -19.18 -17.04 -18.21
C LYS A 199 -20.68 -17.25 -17.98
N VAL A 200 -21.31 -16.25 -17.37
CA VAL A 200 -22.77 -16.16 -17.27
C VAL A 200 -23.26 -15.19 -18.34
N GLN A 201 -24.18 -15.61 -19.19
CA GLN A 201 -24.71 -14.78 -20.28
C GLN A 201 -26.24 -14.72 -20.21
N PHE A 202 -26.77 -13.51 -20.35
CA PHE A 202 -28.20 -13.23 -20.49
C PHE A 202 -28.40 -12.52 -21.83
N GLU A 203 -29.21 -13.11 -22.69
CA GLU A 203 -29.59 -12.56 -23.99
C GLU A 203 -31.02 -12.02 -23.92
N ASP A 204 -31.31 -10.99 -24.73
CA ASP A 204 -32.64 -10.41 -24.91
C ASP A 204 -33.41 -10.11 -23.62
N VAL A 205 -32.71 -9.61 -22.61
CA VAL A 205 -33.34 -9.15 -21.37
C VAL A 205 -34.31 -8.01 -21.71
N PRO A 206 -35.61 -8.13 -21.37
CA PRO A 206 -36.59 -7.11 -21.72
C PRO A 206 -36.24 -5.75 -21.10
N GLN A 207 -36.48 -4.65 -21.83
CA GLN A 207 -36.26 -3.30 -21.31
C GLN A 207 -37.05 -3.00 -20.03
N ALA A 208 -38.22 -3.62 -19.86
CA ALA A 208 -39.00 -3.49 -18.63
C ALA A 208 -38.27 -4.04 -17.39
N VAL A 209 -37.23 -4.86 -17.59
CA VAL A 209 -36.41 -5.46 -16.52
C VAL A 209 -35.08 -4.70 -16.37
N ALA A 210 -34.33 -4.53 -17.45
CA ALA A 210 -32.97 -3.99 -17.42
C ALA A 210 -32.88 -2.48 -17.70
N GLY A 211 -33.93 -1.87 -18.25
CA GLY A 211 -33.88 -0.55 -18.88
C GLY A 211 -33.28 -0.58 -20.29
N THR A 212 -32.98 0.60 -20.82
CA THR A 212 -32.31 0.84 -22.11
C THR A 212 -30.87 1.33 -21.89
N HIS A 213 -29.88 0.68 -22.50
CA HIS A 213 -28.45 0.99 -22.31
C HIS A 213 -28.01 0.92 -20.83
N PRO A 214 -28.10 -0.25 -20.17
CA PRO A 214 -27.75 -0.38 -18.76
C PRO A 214 -26.28 -0.01 -18.51
N GLN A 215 -26.01 1.04 -17.74
CA GLN A 215 -24.65 1.40 -17.33
C GLN A 215 -24.22 0.52 -16.17
N LEU A 216 -23.15 -0.24 -16.37
CA LEU A 216 -22.60 -1.08 -15.32
C LEU A 216 -21.80 -0.27 -14.31
N VAL A 217 -21.84 -0.75 -13.06
CA VAL A 217 -21.16 -0.13 -11.93
C VAL A 217 -19.67 -0.47 -11.93
N VAL A 218 -18.86 0.55 -11.66
CA VAL A 218 -17.49 0.37 -11.18
C VAL A 218 -17.52 0.37 -9.65
N ASP A 219 -17.27 -0.79 -9.06
CA ASP A 219 -17.24 -1.04 -7.63
C ASP A 219 -15.83 -1.50 -7.22
N THR A 220 -15.10 -0.60 -6.57
CA THR A 220 -13.74 -0.84 -6.05
C THR A 220 -13.73 -1.39 -4.63
N SER A 221 -14.91 -1.58 -4.03
CA SER A 221 -15.02 -2.06 -2.65
C SER A 221 -14.50 -3.50 -2.51
N PRO A 222 -14.07 -3.91 -1.31
CA PRO A 222 -13.67 -5.30 -1.07
C PRO A 222 -14.84 -6.28 -1.09
N TYR A 223 -16.07 -5.78 -1.22
CA TYR A 223 -17.27 -6.59 -1.10
C TYR A 223 -17.68 -7.16 -2.46
N GLY A 224 -18.14 -8.42 -2.43
CA GLY A 224 -18.70 -9.11 -3.58
C GLY A 224 -20.21 -8.94 -3.69
N GLY A 225 -20.83 -9.68 -4.60
CA GLY A 225 -22.29 -9.72 -4.77
C GLY A 225 -22.74 -9.49 -6.21
N ASN A 226 -24.04 -9.25 -6.35
CA ASN A 226 -24.66 -8.97 -7.66
C ASN A 226 -24.07 -7.68 -8.26
N MET A 227 -23.86 -7.68 -9.57
CA MET A 227 -23.56 -6.46 -10.30
C MET A 227 -24.80 -5.57 -10.32
N MET A 228 -24.60 -4.26 -10.27
CA MET A 228 -25.67 -3.28 -10.37
C MET A 228 -25.58 -2.55 -11.71
N SER A 229 -26.71 -2.03 -12.19
CA SER A 229 -26.74 -1.10 -13.30
C SER A 229 -27.73 0.05 -13.06
N LEU A 230 -27.42 1.23 -13.61
CA LEU A 230 -28.42 2.29 -13.80
C LEU A 230 -28.76 2.45 -15.27
N SER A 231 -30.01 2.77 -15.53
CA SER A 231 -30.52 2.89 -16.88
C SER A 231 -31.70 3.85 -16.94
N MET A 232 -32.10 4.19 -18.16
CA MET A 232 -33.40 4.79 -18.44
C MET A 232 -34.39 3.68 -18.80
N SER A 233 -35.67 3.83 -18.48
CA SER A 233 -36.66 2.77 -18.73
C SER A 233 -36.92 2.48 -20.21
N SER A 234 -36.68 3.46 -21.08
CA SER A 234 -37.02 3.38 -22.52
C SER A 234 -36.22 4.35 -23.37
N PHE A 235 -36.04 4.00 -24.64
CA PHE A 235 -35.50 4.89 -25.66
C PHE A 235 -36.52 6.01 -25.96
N GLY A 236 -36.08 7.24 -26.14
CA GLY A 236 -36.97 8.41 -26.35
C GLY A 236 -37.41 9.15 -25.08
N GLY A 237 -36.95 8.72 -23.89
CA GLY A 237 -37.29 9.29 -22.59
C GLY A 237 -37.90 8.24 -21.67
N GLY A 238 -37.97 8.51 -20.37
CA GLY A 238 -38.45 7.52 -19.39
C GLY A 238 -38.15 7.88 -17.94
N SER A 239 -38.24 6.87 -17.07
CA SER A 239 -37.79 6.96 -15.68
C SER A 239 -36.39 6.37 -15.51
N ILE A 240 -35.69 6.80 -14.46
CA ILE A 240 -34.44 6.15 -14.05
C ILE A 240 -34.80 4.80 -13.40
N THR A 241 -34.12 3.75 -13.80
CA THR A 241 -34.28 2.38 -13.28
C THR A 241 -32.95 1.81 -12.82
N ARG A 242 -33.00 0.89 -11.86
CA ARG A 242 -31.86 0.10 -11.40
C ARG A 242 -32.15 -1.39 -11.53
N ALA A 243 -31.19 -2.15 -12.03
CA ALA A 243 -31.24 -3.60 -12.02
C ALA A 243 -30.05 -4.20 -11.25
N ASP A 244 -30.30 -5.35 -10.62
CA ASP A 244 -29.27 -6.20 -10.02
C ASP A 244 -29.11 -7.46 -10.87
N VAL A 245 -27.88 -7.81 -11.20
CA VAL A 245 -27.51 -8.92 -12.09
C VAL A 245 -26.68 -9.93 -11.29
N GLY A 246 -27.24 -11.12 -11.10
CA GLY A 246 -26.64 -12.17 -10.28
C GLY A 246 -25.64 -13.04 -11.03
N LEU A 247 -24.49 -13.29 -10.40
CA LEU A 247 -23.44 -14.18 -10.92
C LEU A 247 -23.68 -15.65 -10.53
N VAL A 248 -23.79 -15.92 -9.22
CA VAL A 248 -23.90 -17.29 -8.66
C VAL A 248 -25.31 -17.86 -8.78
N SER A 249 -26.31 -17.00 -8.72
CA SER A 249 -27.70 -17.32 -9.02
C SER A 249 -28.11 -16.41 -10.19
N PRO A 250 -27.97 -16.89 -11.44
CA PRO A 250 -28.17 -16.06 -12.62
C PRO A 250 -29.59 -15.52 -12.71
N GLN A 251 -29.74 -14.21 -12.54
CA GLN A 251 -31.01 -13.49 -12.65
C GLN A 251 -30.76 -12.00 -12.87
N VAL A 252 -31.68 -11.34 -13.57
CA VAL A 252 -31.71 -9.88 -13.68
C VAL A 252 -32.98 -9.39 -12.99
N ASN A 253 -32.83 -8.65 -11.90
CA ASN A 253 -33.94 -8.17 -11.08
C ASN A 253 -34.08 -6.66 -11.20
N ASN A 254 -35.24 -6.20 -11.69
CA ASN A 254 -35.59 -4.78 -11.63
C ASN A 254 -35.93 -4.41 -10.19
N THR A 255 -35.16 -3.48 -9.63
CA THR A 255 -35.35 -3.00 -8.24
C THR A 255 -36.33 -1.83 -8.13
N GLY A 256 -36.83 -1.31 -9.26
CA GLY A 256 -37.91 -0.34 -9.34
C GLY A 256 -37.63 0.85 -10.25
N THR A 257 -38.70 1.60 -10.56
CA THR A 257 -38.62 2.95 -11.13
C THR A 257 -38.32 3.95 -10.02
N LEU A 258 -37.23 4.70 -10.18
CA LEU A 258 -36.66 5.51 -9.11
C LEU A 258 -36.96 7.01 -9.21
N TYR A 259 -37.03 7.57 -10.42
CA TYR A 259 -37.30 9.01 -10.66
C TYR A 259 -37.90 9.25 -12.05
N ALA A 260 -38.82 10.21 -12.19
CA ALA A 260 -39.54 10.47 -13.45
C ALA A 260 -38.98 11.67 -14.23
N ALA A 261 -38.74 11.45 -15.52
CA ALA A 261 -38.43 12.40 -16.60
C ALA A 261 -37.04 13.05 -16.57
N ALA A 262 -36.18 12.57 -17.46
CA ALA A 262 -35.09 13.36 -18.03
C ALA A 262 -35.59 14.06 -19.30
N THR A 263 -35.32 15.35 -19.41
CA THR A 263 -35.66 16.17 -20.57
C THR A 263 -34.52 16.09 -21.58
N GLN A 264 -34.88 15.96 -22.86
CA GLN A 264 -33.90 15.92 -23.96
C GLN A 264 -33.06 17.19 -23.94
N PRO A 265 -31.72 17.11 -23.79
CA PRO A 265 -30.87 18.28 -23.91
C PRO A 265 -31.00 18.89 -25.32
N PRO A 266 -31.08 20.21 -25.46
CA PRO A 266 -31.04 20.86 -26.75
C PRO A 266 -29.67 20.70 -27.41
N THR A 267 -29.58 20.92 -28.72
CA THR A 267 -28.29 21.08 -29.40
C THR A 267 -27.55 22.29 -28.85
N VAL A 268 -26.22 22.25 -28.89
CA VAL A 268 -25.36 23.26 -28.28
C VAL A 268 -24.75 24.19 -29.33
N VAL A 269 -24.70 25.47 -28.98
CA VAL A 269 -24.18 26.53 -29.84
C VAL A 269 -22.68 26.73 -29.62
N GLN A 270 -22.00 27.24 -30.64
CA GLN A 270 -20.59 27.64 -30.64
C GLN A 270 -20.44 28.99 -31.36
N PRO A 271 -19.28 29.68 -31.28
CA PRO A 271 -19.03 30.90 -32.04
C PRO A 271 -19.12 30.67 -33.55
N GLY A 272 -19.71 31.66 -34.24
CA GLY A 272 -20.13 31.51 -35.62
C GLY A 272 -21.46 30.77 -35.70
N ALA A 273 -22.43 31.32 -36.44
CA ALA A 273 -23.64 30.57 -36.73
C ALA A 273 -23.25 29.29 -37.49
N PRO A 274 -23.81 28.11 -37.15
CA PRO A 274 -23.54 26.91 -37.95
C PRO A 274 -23.97 27.17 -39.38
N ALA A 275 -23.24 26.61 -40.35
CA ALA A 275 -23.65 26.69 -41.74
C ALA A 275 -24.97 25.91 -41.97
N VAL A 276 -25.21 24.85 -41.18
CA VAL A 276 -26.34 23.93 -41.29
C VAL A 276 -26.91 23.51 -39.93
N GLN A 277 -26.13 22.95 -39.00
CA GLN A 277 -26.63 22.43 -37.71
C GLN A 277 -25.70 22.68 -36.50
N ASN A 278 -26.30 22.99 -35.36
CA ASN A 278 -25.63 23.02 -34.05
C ASN A 278 -25.10 21.62 -33.67
N LEU A 279 -24.09 21.60 -32.81
CA LEU A 279 -23.52 20.36 -32.24
C LEU A 279 -24.57 19.63 -31.38
N GLU A 280 -24.61 18.30 -31.45
CA GLU A 280 -25.47 17.51 -30.58
C GLU A 280 -24.92 17.45 -29.14
N ALA A 281 -25.80 17.61 -28.15
CA ALA A 281 -25.53 17.24 -26.75
C ALA A 281 -25.85 15.76 -26.44
N ASN A 282 -26.10 14.99 -27.50
CA ASN A 282 -26.65 13.63 -27.49
C ASN A 282 -28.06 13.57 -26.90
N ASP A 283 -28.28 12.85 -25.80
CA ASP A 283 -29.61 12.64 -25.21
C ASP A 283 -29.55 12.40 -23.69
N TRP A 284 -30.67 12.01 -23.10
CA TRP A 284 -30.84 11.81 -21.66
C TRP A 284 -30.24 10.50 -21.10
N ARG A 285 -29.57 9.67 -21.92
CA ARG A 285 -28.92 8.45 -21.40
C ARG A 285 -27.83 8.83 -20.40
N PHE A 286 -27.54 7.90 -19.49
CA PHE A 286 -26.32 8.03 -18.70
C PHE A 286 -25.12 7.93 -19.65
N SER A 287 -24.25 8.93 -19.61
CA SER A 287 -23.15 9.11 -20.58
C SER A 287 -21.79 8.68 -20.03
N SER A 288 -21.75 8.02 -18.88
CA SER A 288 -20.53 7.46 -18.30
C SER A 288 -20.83 6.25 -17.45
N ASN A 289 -19.77 5.53 -17.07
CA ASN A 289 -19.83 4.57 -15.99
C ASN A 289 -20.50 5.16 -14.75
N THR A 290 -21.28 4.33 -14.09
CA THR A 290 -21.83 4.63 -12.77
C THR A 290 -20.87 4.15 -11.70
N VAL A 291 -20.73 4.90 -10.62
CA VAL A 291 -19.70 4.66 -9.61
C VAL A 291 -20.36 4.35 -8.27
N LEU A 292 -19.94 3.26 -7.63
CA LEU A 292 -20.33 2.96 -6.25
C LEU A 292 -19.31 3.57 -5.29
N GLN A 293 -19.80 4.37 -4.35
CA GLN A 293 -18.97 4.89 -3.27
C GLN A 293 -19.71 4.78 -1.94
N GLY A 294 -19.21 3.90 -1.06
CA GLY A 294 -19.92 3.52 0.17
C GLY A 294 -21.27 2.88 -0.16
N GLN A 295 -22.35 3.44 0.37
CA GLN A 295 -23.73 2.98 0.10
C GLN A 295 -24.41 3.70 -1.06
N TYR A 296 -23.71 4.62 -1.73
CA TYR A 296 -24.31 5.52 -2.72
C TYR A 296 -23.82 5.20 -4.13
N LEU A 297 -24.76 5.05 -5.04
CA LEU A 297 -24.51 4.82 -6.46
C LEU A 297 -24.73 6.13 -7.23
N TYR A 298 -23.69 6.58 -7.94
CA TYR A 298 -23.66 7.85 -8.66
C TYR A 298 -23.73 7.64 -10.17
N GLY A 299 -24.44 8.53 -10.85
CA GLY A 299 -24.47 8.60 -12.32
C GLY A 299 -24.76 10.02 -12.82
N VAL A 300 -24.41 10.30 -14.07
CA VAL A 300 -24.64 11.61 -14.70
C VAL A 300 -25.30 11.48 -16.07
N GLN A 301 -26.12 12.48 -16.40
CA GLN A 301 -26.86 12.59 -17.66
C GLN A 301 -26.76 14.01 -18.20
N ALA A 302 -26.78 14.18 -19.52
CA ALA A 302 -27.09 15.47 -20.14
C ALA A 302 -28.62 15.68 -20.12
N VAL A 303 -29.07 16.86 -19.73
CA VAL A 303 -30.50 17.22 -19.64
C VAL A 303 -30.75 18.65 -20.13
N GLU A 304 -32.01 18.99 -20.36
CA GLU A 304 -32.40 20.39 -20.57
C GLU A 304 -32.68 21.11 -19.25
N ASP A 305 -32.14 22.31 -19.12
CA ASP A 305 -32.44 23.28 -18.08
C ASP A 305 -32.55 24.69 -18.68
N ALA A 306 -33.74 25.29 -18.56
CA ALA A 306 -34.05 26.63 -19.06
C ALA A 306 -33.64 26.89 -20.53
N GLY A 307 -33.84 25.91 -21.40
CA GLY A 307 -33.53 25.95 -22.83
C GLY A 307 -32.05 25.72 -23.17
N ARG A 308 -31.24 25.25 -22.22
CA ARG A 308 -29.82 24.90 -22.42
C ARG A 308 -29.52 23.48 -21.99
N ALA A 309 -28.44 22.92 -22.55
CA ALA A 309 -27.90 21.65 -22.10
C ALA A 309 -27.18 21.84 -20.75
N ALA A 310 -27.51 21.01 -19.78
CA ALA A 310 -26.99 21.00 -18.42
C ALA A 310 -26.69 19.55 -17.98
N VAL A 311 -26.04 19.40 -16.83
CA VAL A 311 -25.77 18.07 -16.26
C VAL A 311 -26.76 17.77 -15.15
N ARG A 312 -27.34 16.56 -15.15
CA ARG A 312 -28.04 16.02 -13.99
C ARG A 312 -27.14 14.98 -13.32
N MET A 313 -26.81 15.20 -12.06
CA MET A 313 -26.24 14.17 -11.20
C MET A 313 -27.37 13.42 -10.49
N VAL A 314 -27.26 12.10 -10.48
CA VAL A 314 -28.18 11.16 -9.85
C VAL A 314 -27.44 10.42 -8.74
N VAL A 315 -28.03 10.36 -7.55
CA VAL A 315 -27.49 9.62 -6.41
C VAL A 315 -28.56 8.66 -5.89
N VAL A 316 -28.28 7.37 -5.92
CA VAL A 316 -29.15 6.32 -5.37
C VAL A 316 -28.58 5.84 -4.06
N ASP A 317 -29.37 5.92 -2.99
CA ASP A 317 -29.04 5.31 -1.70
C ASP A 317 -29.45 3.85 -1.70
N LEU A 318 -28.48 2.93 -1.67
CA LEU A 318 -28.75 1.50 -1.75
C LEU A 318 -29.43 0.92 -0.50
N LEU A 319 -29.39 1.61 0.64
CA LEU A 319 -30.08 1.15 1.86
C LEU A 319 -31.58 1.45 1.81
N THR A 320 -31.96 2.58 1.21
CA THR A 320 -33.35 3.07 1.19
C THR A 320 -34.02 2.95 -0.18
N ASN A 321 -33.24 2.68 -1.23
CA ASN A 321 -33.61 2.82 -2.64
C ASN A 321 -34.18 4.21 -2.99
N SER A 322 -33.82 5.24 -2.22
CA SER A 322 -34.21 6.62 -2.52
C SER A 322 -33.26 7.24 -3.53
N VAL A 323 -33.78 8.18 -4.33
CA VAL A 323 -33.00 8.88 -5.36
C VAL A 323 -33.02 10.37 -5.15
N GLY A 324 -31.82 10.93 -5.02
CA GLY A 324 -31.56 12.36 -5.12
C GLY A 324 -31.14 12.73 -6.53
N THR A 325 -31.58 13.89 -7.01
CA THR A 325 -31.09 14.48 -8.26
C THR A 325 -30.72 15.94 -8.05
N GLU A 326 -29.71 16.39 -8.78
CA GLU A 326 -29.24 17.77 -8.81
C GLU A 326 -28.94 18.16 -10.25
N ILE A 327 -29.45 19.31 -10.71
CA ILE A 327 -29.13 19.88 -12.01
C ILE A 327 -28.03 20.92 -11.81
N ILE A 328 -26.97 20.78 -12.59
CA ILE A 328 -25.80 21.65 -12.60
C ILE A 328 -25.80 22.38 -13.93
N SER A 329 -26.08 23.69 -13.88
CA SER A 329 -26.18 24.57 -15.05
C SER A 329 -25.34 25.83 -14.88
N ASP A 330 -25.00 26.45 -16.01
CA ASP A 330 -24.26 27.71 -16.06
C ASP A 330 -25.07 28.77 -16.81
N PRO A 331 -24.97 30.07 -16.42
CA PRO A 331 -25.68 31.15 -17.11
C PRO A 331 -25.22 31.41 -18.54
N ASN A 332 -24.07 30.90 -18.97
CA ASN A 332 -23.48 31.14 -20.29
C ASN A 332 -23.14 29.84 -21.03
N LEU A 333 -22.57 28.86 -20.34
CA LEU A 333 -22.13 27.58 -20.91
C LEU A 333 -23.26 26.56 -20.99
N ALA A 334 -23.33 25.85 -22.10
CA ALA A 334 -24.05 24.60 -22.22
C ALA A 334 -23.08 23.44 -21.95
N PHE A 335 -23.49 22.46 -21.15
CA PHE A 335 -22.67 21.28 -20.82
C PHE A 335 -23.20 20.03 -21.52
N SER A 336 -22.30 19.24 -22.09
CA SER A 336 -22.60 17.97 -22.74
C SER A 336 -21.54 16.90 -22.43
N PHE A 337 -21.88 15.64 -22.69
CA PHE A 337 -21.03 14.46 -22.49
C PHE A 337 -20.43 14.33 -21.08
N PRO A 338 -21.23 14.42 -20.01
CA PRO A 338 -20.72 14.36 -18.66
C PRO A 338 -20.18 12.96 -18.32
N SER A 339 -19.11 12.92 -17.54
CA SER A 339 -18.64 11.72 -16.84
C SER A 339 -18.26 12.02 -15.41
N ILE A 340 -18.44 11.06 -14.50
CA ILE A 340 -18.33 11.28 -13.06
C ILE A 340 -17.33 10.33 -12.39
N ALA A 341 -16.62 10.87 -11.39
CA ALA A 341 -15.90 10.11 -10.39
C ALA A 341 -16.19 10.66 -8.98
N VAL A 342 -16.24 9.76 -8.00
CA VAL A 342 -16.45 10.09 -6.58
C VAL A 342 -15.45 9.30 -5.76
N ASN A 343 -14.71 9.97 -4.87
CA ASN A 343 -13.70 9.31 -4.03
C ASN A 343 -14.26 8.93 -2.64
N GLY A 344 -13.43 8.23 -1.84
CA GLY A 344 -13.74 7.83 -0.47
C GLY A 344 -14.12 8.96 0.49
N PHE A 345 -13.73 10.20 0.16
CA PHE A 345 -14.03 11.37 0.97
C PHE A 345 -15.39 12.00 0.65
N GLY A 346 -15.99 11.66 -0.49
CA GLY A 346 -17.20 12.30 -1.00
C GLY A 346 -16.94 13.53 -1.86
N ASP A 347 -15.71 13.75 -2.34
CA ASP A 347 -15.44 14.72 -3.41
C ASP A 347 -16.05 14.19 -4.72
N VAL A 348 -16.70 15.07 -5.47
CA VAL A 348 -17.31 14.74 -6.78
C VAL A 348 -16.63 15.54 -7.87
N VAL A 349 -16.15 14.86 -8.91
CA VAL A 349 -15.61 15.48 -10.12
C VAL A 349 -16.41 15.01 -11.31
N ILE A 350 -16.89 15.96 -12.11
CA ILE A 350 -17.60 15.70 -13.35
C ILE A 350 -16.84 16.37 -14.51
N GLY A 351 -16.32 15.58 -15.44
CA GLY A 351 -15.77 16.10 -16.70
C GLY A 351 -16.87 16.35 -17.72
N VAL A 352 -16.79 17.45 -18.46
CA VAL A 352 -17.79 17.85 -19.49
C VAL A 352 -17.12 18.53 -20.68
N THR A 353 -17.83 18.51 -21.82
CA THR A 353 -17.62 19.53 -22.87
C THR A 353 -18.47 20.76 -22.52
N GLY A 354 -17.87 21.95 -22.56
CA GLY A 354 -18.55 23.23 -22.38
C GLY A 354 -18.48 24.08 -23.65
N THR A 355 -19.58 24.73 -24.02
CA THR A 355 -19.65 25.60 -25.20
C THR A 355 -20.69 26.70 -25.05
N SER A 356 -20.55 27.80 -25.79
CA SER A 356 -21.53 28.89 -25.84
C SER A 356 -21.46 29.63 -27.18
N SER A 357 -22.33 30.62 -27.41
CA SER A 357 -22.23 31.47 -28.60
C SER A 357 -20.94 32.29 -28.68
N SER A 358 -20.17 32.38 -27.59
CA SER A 358 -18.89 33.09 -27.49
C SER A 358 -17.70 32.20 -27.17
N GLU A 359 -17.90 30.89 -27.00
CA GLU A 359 -16.85 29.94 -26.66
C GLU A 359 -17.02 28.63 -27.42
N TYR A 360 -15.97 28.22 -28.13
CA TYR A 360 -15.94 26.95 -28.86
C TYR A 360 -16.02 25.75 -27.90
N ALA A 361 -16.41 24.58 -28.40
CA ALA A 361 -16.45 23.37 -27.60
C ALA A 361 -15.07 23.09 -26.97
N SER A 362 -15.06 23.14 -25.64
CA SER A 362 -13.89 23.18 -24.77
C SER A 362 -14.01 22.12 -23.68
N SER A 363 -12.88 21.67 -23.16
CA SER A 363 -12.83 20.71 -22.06
C SER A 363 -12.94 21.43 -20.72
N TYR A 364 -13.86 20.96 -19.87
CA TYR A 364 -14.20 21.54 -18.56
C TYR A 364 -14.33 20.46 -17.48
N ALA A 365 -14.14 20.87 -16.22
CA ALA A 365 -14.51 20.09 -15.04
C ALA A 365 -15.46 20.88 -14.12
N LEU A 366 -16.42 20.16 -13.53
CA LEU A 366 -17.31 20.62 -12.47
C LEU A 366 -16.91 19.88 -11.19
N VAL A 367 -16.55 20.61 -10.14
CA VAL A 367 -16.01 20.03 -8.92
C VAL A 367 -16.86 20.41 -7.72
N ARG A 368 -17.18 19.43 -6.87
CA ARG A 368 -17.75 19.65 -5.54
C ARG A 368 -16.89 18.96 -4.50
N PRO A 369 -16.10 19.72 -3.71
CA PRO A 369 -15.37 19.17 -2.59
C PRO A 369 -16.31 18.57 -1.54
N ALA A 370 -15.81 17.60 -0.78
CA ALA A 370 -16.52 16.93 0.29
C ALA A 370 -17.03 17.95 1.34
N GLY A 371 -18.31 17.84 1.70
CA GLY A 371 -18.95 18.75 2.65
C GLY A 371 -19.35 20.11 2.05
N ALA A 372 -19.00 20.42 0.80
CA ALA A 372 -19.51 21.60 0.11
C ALA A 372 -20.98 21.41 -0.29
N GLY A 373 -21.79 22.47 -0.14
CA GLY A 373 -23.22 22.43 -0.49
C GLY A 373 -23.53 22.68 -1.97
N LEU A 374 -22.56 23.19 -2.75
CA LEU A 374 -22.71 23.53 -4.17
C LEU A 374 -21.42 23.16 -4.92
N PHE A 375 -21.53 22.97 -6.24
CA PHE A 375 -20.38 22.88 -7.14
C PHE A 375 -19.66 24.24 -7.22
N GLU A 376 -18.35 24.18 -7.39
CA GLU A 376 -17.51 25.33 -7.71
C GLU A 376 -17.84 25.86 -9.12
N PRO A 377 -17.46 27.11 -9.45
CA PRO A 377 -17.52 27.59 -10.84
C PRO A 377 -16.80 26.62 -11.80
N PRO A 378 -17.28 26.44 -13.04
CA PRO A 378 -16.66 25.53 -13.99
C PRO A 378 -15.16 25.81 -14.20
N ARG A 379 -14.35 24.74 -14.20
CA ARG A 379 -12.90 24.83 -14.41
C ARG A 379 -12.58 24.53 -15.86
N LEU A 380 -12.14 25.54 -16.61
CA LEU A 380 -11.62 25.34 -17.97
C LEU A 380 -10.31 24.53 -17.91
N LEU A 381 -10.26 23.42 -18.63
CA LEU A 381 -9.08 22.55 -18.74
C LEU A 381 -8.33 22.78 -20.06
N ARG A 382 -9.09 22.97 -21.14
CA ARG A 382 -8.56 23.29 -22.48
C ARG A 382 -9.61 24.01 -23.32
N ALA A 383 -9.25 25.21 -23.78
CA ALA A 383 -10.10 25.98 -24.69
C ALA A 383 -10.09 25.40 -26.10
N GLY A 384 -11.28 25.31 -26.70
CA GLY A 384 -11.45 25.11 -28.13
C GLY A 384 -11.00 26.35 -28.91
N VAL A 385 -10.49 26.13 -30.12
CA VAL A 385 -9.87 27.21 -30.92
C VAL A 385 -10.62 27.56 -32.20
N ASP A 386 -11.61 26.76 -32.59
CA ASP A 386 -12.42 27.01 -33.80
C ASP A 386 -13.76 26.28 -33.77
N ASN A 387 -14.57 26.43 -34.81
CA ASN A 387 -15.86 25.76 -34.94
C ASN A 387 -15.72 24.30 -35.39
N TYR A 388 -16.68 23.47 -34.97
CA TYR A 388 -16.86 22.11 -35.47
C TYR A 388 -18.23 21.90 -36.09
N GLU A 389 -18.24 21.59 -37.38
CA GLU A 389 -19.41 21.20 -38.13
C GLU A 389 -19.03 20.10 -39.14
N GLN A 390 -19.18 18.85 -38.70
CA GLN A 390 -19.07 17.68 -39.56
C GLN A 390 -20.36 16.88 -39.49
N LEU A 391 -21.10 16.87 -40.60
CA LEU A 391 -22.37 16.16 -40.66
C LEU A 391 -22.16 14.69 -41.03
N ASP A 392 -22.82 13.80 -40.30
CA ASP A 392 -22.88 12.38 -40.65
C ASP A 392 -23.81 12.12 -41.85
N SER A 393 -23.95 10.86 -42.26
CA SER A 393 -24.83 10.46 -43.36
C SER A 393 -26.32 10.72 -43.11
N LEU A 394 -26.71 10.99 -41.85
CA LEU A 394 -28.05 11.36 -41.42
C LEU A 394 -28.20 12.88 -41.23
N SER A 395 -27.21 13.67 -41.67
CA SER A 395 -27.14 15.13 -41.52
C SER A 395 -27.07 15.63 -40.07
N ARG A 396 -26.61 14.81 -39.13
CA ARG A 396 -26.42 15.20 -37.72
C ARG A 396 -25.00 15.71 -37.49
N ASN A 397 -24.86 16.76 -36.68
CA ASN A 397 -23.54 17.27 -36.26
C ASN A 397 -23.13 16.58 -34.93
N ARG A 398 -22.67 15.34 -35.05
CA ARG A 398 -22.33 14.47 -33.91
C ARG A 398 -21.02 14.92 -33.26
N TRP A 399 -21.00 14.93 -31.92
CA TRP A 399 -19.80 15.24 -31.14
C TRP A 399 -19.19 13.95 -30.55
N GLY A 400 -19.97 13.19 -29.79
CA GLY A 400 -19.57 11.90 -29.23
C GLY A 400 -20.79 11.17 -28.66
N ASP A 401 -20.54 10.20 -27.79
CA ASP A 401 -21.58 9.54 -27.00
C ASP A 401 -21.31 9.52 -25.49
N TYR A 402 -20.04 9.53 -25.08
CA TYR A 402 -19.61 9.46 -23.68
C TYR A 402 -18.21 10.06 -23.50
N SER A 403 -17.88 10.35 -22.25
CA SER A 403 -16.53 10.72 -21.79
C SER A 403 -16.13 9.88 -20.57
N ALA A 404 -14.92 10.07 -20.04
CA ALA A 404 -14.47 9.35 -18.85
C ALA A 404 -13.83 10.25 -17.78
N THR A 405 -14.16 9.96 -16.52
CA THR A 405 -13.54 10.55 -15.34
C THR A 405 -13.34 9.44 -14.32
N THR A 406 -12.14 9.34 -13.73
CA THR A 406 -11.76 8.24 -12.82
C THR A 406 -10.97 8.78 -11.62
N VAL A 407 -11.13 8.16 -10.44
CA VAL A 407 -10.28 8.42 -9.27
C VAL A 407 -8.92 7.77 -9.48
N ASP A 408 -7.86 8.42 -9.06
CA ASP A 408 -6.51 7.86 -9.07
C ASP A 408 -6.37 6.79 -7.97
N PRO A 409 -6.02 5.53 -8.30
CA PRO A 409 -5.94 4.47 -7.31
C PRO A 409 -4.77 4.68 -6.31
N ALA A 410 -3.73 5.42 -6.70
CA ALA A 410 -2.58 5.68 -5.83
C ALA A 410 -2.81 6.86 -4.88
N ASP A 411 -3.76 7.75 -5.16
CA ASP A 411 -4.14 8.83 -4.25
C ASP A 411 -5.61 9.26 -4.43
N PRO A 412 -6.47 9.03 -3.42
CA PRO A 412 -7.90 9.33 -3.55
C PRO A 412 -8.22 10.82 -3.70
N SER A 413 -7.27 11.73 -3.49
CA SER A 413 -7.45 13.18 -3.70
C SER A 413 -7.13 13.61 -5.14
N ILE A 414 -6.73 12.68 -6.01
CA ILE A 414 -6.42 12.94 -7.41
C ILE A 414 -7.48 12.26 -8.29
N PHE A 415 -7.91 12.98 -9.32
CA PHE A 415 -8.84 12.52 -10.34
C PHE A 415 -8.22 12.73 -11.72
N TRP A 416 -8.63 11.92 -12.67
CA TRP A 416 -8.25 12.07 -14.06
C TRP A 416 -9.51 12.15 -14.92
N THR A 417 -9.54 13.08 -15.85
CA THR A 417 -10.63 13.22 -16.81
C THR A 417 -10.11 13.28 -18.23
N ASN A 418 -10.89 12.71 -19.16
CA ASN A 418 -10.62 12.75 -20.58
C ASN A 418 -11.85 13.27 -21.32
N GLN A 419 -11.72 14.49 -21.86
CA GLN A 419 -12.81 15.25 -22.46
C GLN A 419 -12.46 15.72 -23.86
N GLU A 420 -13.48 15.92 -24.68
CA GLU A 420 -13.35 16.38 -26.06
C GLU A 420 -13.31 17.90 -26.15
N TYR A 421 -12.54 18.41 -27.10
CA TYR A 421 -12.50 19.84 -27.45
C TYR A 421 -12.16 20.03 -28.93
N VAL A 422 -12.40 21.24 -29.45
CA VAL A 422 -12.05 21.60 -30.83
C VAL A 422 -10.64 22.15 -30.91
N ASP A 423 -9.71 21.45 -31.55
CA ASP A 423 -8.31 21.88 -31.68
C ASP A 423 -7.98 22.54 -33.03
N GLY A 424 -8.98 22.66 -33.92
CA GLY A 424 -8.93 23.38 -35.19
C GLY A 424 -10.25 23.26 -35.95
N THR A 425 -10.41 23.98 -37.07
CA THR A 425 -11.64 23.95 -37.87
C THR A 425 -12.06 22.52 -38.19
N ASN A 426 -13.26 22.11 -37.76
CA ASN A 426 -13.78 20.76 -37.95
C ASN A 426 -12.82 19.65 -37.47
N ARG A 427 -12.03 19.90 -36.43
CA ARG A 427 -11.10 18.91 -35.89
C ARG A 427 -11.33 18.77 -34.39
N TRP A 428 -11.56 17.55 -33.95
CA TRP A 428 -11.68 17.24 -32.53
C TRP A 428 -10.34 16.74 -32.00
N ALA A 429 -10.15 16.96 -30.71
CA ALA A 429 -9.08 16.38 -29.93
C ALA A 429 -9.61 16.00 -28.55
N THR A 430 -8.92 15.08 -27.90
CA THR A 430 -9.16 14.77 -26.49
C THR A 430 -8.14 15.48 -25.60
N GLN A 431 -8.54 15.77 -24.37
CA GLN A 431 -7.71 16.41 -23.36
C GLN A 431 -7.72 15.54 -22.10
N VAL A 432 -6.56 14.98 -21.77
CA VAL A 432 -6.34 14.21 -20.54
C VAL A 432 -5.82 15.16 -19.46
N THR A 433 -6.53 15.21 -18.33
CA THR A 433 -6.24 16.18 -17.26
C THR A 433 -6.28 15.53 -15.89
N GLU A 434 -5.22 15.73 -15.12
CA GLU A 434 -5.12 15.46 -13.68
C GLU A 434 -5.73 16.64 -12.90
N LEU A 435 -6.64 16.31 -11.98
CA LEU A 435 -7.33 17.24 -11.10
C LEU A 435 -7.02 16.84 -9.66
N ILE A 436 -6.28 17.69 -8.96
CA ILE A 436 -5.86 17.47 -7.57
C ILE A 436 -6.78 18.29 -6.68
N LEU A 437 -7.36 17.67 -5.66
CA LEU A 437 -8.18 18.32 -4.64
C LEU A 437 -7.44 18.26 -3.31
N PRO A 438 -6.56 19.24 -3.00
CA PRO A 438 -5.84 19.25 -1.73
C PRO A 438 -6.82 19.27 -0.56
N ARG A 439 -6.58 18.43 0.44
CA ARG A 439 -7.41 18.40 1.65
C ARG A 439 -6.98 19.52 2.60
N PRO A 440 -7.90 20.13 3.36
CA PRO A 440 -7.51 21.05 4.43
C PRO A 440 -6.57 20.35 5.41
N GLY A 441 -5.40 20.97 5.66
CA GLY A 441 -4.37 20.38 6.50
C GLY A 441 -3.48 19.35 5.79
N GLU A 442 -3.53 19.22 4.46
CA GLU A 442 -2.49 18.52 3.69
C GLU A 442 -1.51 19.52 3.06
N ALA A 443 -0.23 19.17 3.10
CA ALA A 443 0.81 19.76 2.28
C ALA A 443 1.39 18.67 1.36
N ARG A 444 1.23 18.86 0.05
CA ARG A 444 1.59 17.87 -0.96
C ARG A 444 2.77 18.33 -1.79
N TRP A 445 3.75 17.45 -2.01
CA TRP A 445 4.84 17.75 -2.93
C TRP A 445 4.30 17.94 -4.35
N ALA A 446 4.55 19.11 -4.93
CA ALA A 446 3.79 19.61 -6.08
C ALA A 446 4.08 18.83 -7.36
N GLU A 447 5.35 18.48 -7.59
CA GLU A 447 5.86 17.94 -8.85
C GLU A 447 6.94 16.88 -8.57
N PRO A 448 7.18 15.92 -9.49
CA PRO A 448 8.22 14.92 -9.33
C PRO A 448 9.62 15.51 -9.61
N GLN A 449 10.05 16.47 -8.79
CA GLN A 449 11.34 17.15 -8.89
C GLN A 449 12.03 17.26 -7.53
N SER A 450 13.36 17.12 -7.53
CA SER A 450 14.19 17.30 -6.33
C SER A 450 14.20 18.77 -5.91
N GLY A 451 14.35 19.04 -4.61
CA GLY A 451 14.39 20.41 -4.10
C GLY A 451 14.54 20.52 -2.59
N GLN A 452 14.42 21.75 -2.09
CA GLN A 452 14.48 22.03 -0.65
C GLN A 452 13.10 21.97 -0.03
N PHE A 453 13.00 21.38 1.15
CA PHE A 453 11.74 21.18 1.88
C PHE A 453 11.02 22.49 2.21
N ASP A 454 11.74 23.59 2.44
CA ASP A 454 11.18 24.90 2.80
C ASP A 454 10.83 25.79 1.59
N ASP A 455 11.06 25.32 0.35
CA ASP A 455 10.64 26.03 -0.85
C ASP A 455 9.13 25.89 -1.07
N ALA A 456 8.39 26.93 -0.73
CA ALA A 456 6.94 27.00 -0.90
C ALA A 456 6.47 26.72 -2.34
N ALA A 457 7.29 26.98 -3.37
CA ALA A 457 6.92 26.73 -4.76
C ALA A 457 6.84 25.23 -5.10
N LEU A 458 7.44 24.38 -4.27
CA LEU A 458 7.44 22.92 -4.41
C LEU A 458 6.31 22.24 -3.64
N TRP A 459 5.45 23.00 -2.96
CA TRP A 459 4.32 22.48 -2.21
C TRP A 459 2.99 22.97 -2.77
N LEU A 460 2.03 22.05 -2.88
CA LEU A 460 0.61 22.36 -3.00
C LEU A 460 -0.01 22.32 -1.62
N THR A 461 -0.41 23.50 -1.13
CA THR A 461 -1.08 23.70 0.15
C THR A 461 -2.32 24.58 -0.04
N ALA A 462 -3.32 24.43 0.84
CA ALA A 462 -4.50 25.28 0.82
C ALA A 462 -4.17 26.76 1.09
N HIS A 463 -3.08 27.04 1.79
CA HIS A 463 -2.60 28.39 2.16
C HIS A 463 -1.50 28.94 1.24
N GLY A 464 -1.02 28.18 0.25
CA GLY A 464 -0.04 28.63 -0.74
C GLY A 464 1.37 28.91 -0.19
N ASN A 465 1.72 28.38 0.98
CA ASN A 465 3.08 28.46 1.54
C ASN A 465 3.65 27.06 1.77
N ALA A 466 4.91 26.98 2.21
CA ALA A 466 5.53 25.76 2.71
C ALA A 466 4.72 25.13 3.88
N PRO A 467 4.95 23.85 4.22
CA PRO A 467 4.18 23.13 5.22
C PRO A 467 4.18 23.82 6.60
N LEU A 468 3.00 23.97 7.20
CA LEU A 468 2.79 24.40 8.57
C LEU A 468 2.81 23.19 9.52
N PRO A 469 3.11 23.36 10.82
CA PRO A 469 3.13 22.24 11.78
C PRO A 469 1.79 21.50 11.97
N SER A 470 0.69 22.07 11.47
CA SER A 470 -0.62 21.42 11.44
C SER A 470 -0.85 20.55 10.22
N ASP A 471 0.03 20.61 9.22
CA ASP A 471 -0.16 19.95 7.93
C ASP A 471 0.37 18.51 7.98
N GLN A 472 -0.39 17.59 7.39
CA GLN A 472 0.09 16.28 7.00
C GLN A 472 0.95 16.41 5.73
N LEU A 473 2.13 15.80 5.74
CA LEU A 473 3.03 15.75 4.58
C LEU A 473 2.59 14.63 3.63
N VAL A 474 2.46 14.94 2.34
CA VAL A 474 2.01 14.00 1.31
C VAL A 474 2.99 13.96 0.13
N PHE A 475 3.54 12.78 -0.14
CA PHE A 475 4.41 12.51 -1.29
C PHE A 475 3.73 11.51 -2.22
N SER A 476 3.13 12.00 -3.30
CA SER A 476 2.21 11.20 -4.14
C SER A 476 2.53 11.25 -5.63
N ARG A 477 3.70 11.77 -6.01
CA ARG A 477 4.03 12.04 -7.41
C ARG A 477 4.70 10.83 -8.02
N ALA A 478 4.08 10.29 -9.07
CA ALA A 478 4.66 9.21 -9.84
C ALA A 478 6.02 9.60 -10.40
N THR A 479 6.98 8.70 -10.26
CA THR A 479 8.29 8.77 -10.90
C THR A 479 8.36 7.74 -12.00
N GLU A 480 9.18 8.03 -13.01
CA GLU A 480 9.55 7.07 -14.04
C GLU A 480 10.13 5.78 -13.45
N PRO A 481 9.67 4.60 -13.90
CA PRO A 481 10.33 3.34 -13.57
C PRO A 481 11.81 3.38 -13.96
N GLY A 482 12.69 3.17 -12.99
CA GLY A 482 14.15 3.18 -13.20
C GLY A 482 14.80 4.57 -13.29
N ALA A 483 14.06 5.67 -13.14
CA ALA A 483 14.69 6.97 -12.98
C ALA A 483 15.32 7.15 -11.60
N ALA A 484 16.18 8.17 -11.51
CA ALA A 484 16.74 8.61 -10.25
C ALA A 484 15.61 9.03 -9.28
N PRO A 485 15.78 8.77 -7.98
CA PRO A 485 14.82 9.22 -6.98
C PRO A 485 14.72 10.75 -6.94
N ILE A 486 13.55 11.24 -6.54
CA ILE A 486 13.36 12.64 -6.18
C ILE A 486 13.96 12.86 -4.80
N THR A 487 14.93 13.75 -4.67
CA THR A 487 15.54 14.08 -3.38
C THR A 487 14.95 15.37 -2.82
N ILE A 488 14.35 15.28 -1.63
CA ILE A 488 13.82 16.41 -0.87
C ILE A 488 14.73 16.60 0.33
N THR A 489 15.47 17.71 0.35
CA THR A 489 16.44 17.99 1.41
C THR A 489 15.86 18.93 2.45
N LEU A 490 15.97 18.57 3.73
CA LEU A 490 15.63 19.44 4.85
C LEU A 490 16.83 20.34 5.18
N PRO A 491 16.71 21.67 5.01
CA PRO A 491 17.73 22.58 5.53
C PRO A 491 17.71 22.60 7.07
N PRO A 492 18.72 23.20 7.72
CA PRO A 492 18.67 23.44 9.16
C PRO A 492 17.39 24.21 9.54
N PRO A 493 16.61 23.77 10.53
CA PRO A 493 15.35 24.40 10.86
C PRO A 493 15.57 25.82 11.40
N VAL A 494 14.71 26.75 10.98
CA VAL A 494 14.75 28.16 11.42
C VAL A 494 14.43 28.29 12.91
N SER A 495 13.64 27.38 13.47
CA SER A 495 13.40 27.23 14.92
C SER A 495 12.80 25.86 15.25
N GLY A 496 13.34 25.18 16.27
CA GLY A 496 12.81 23.89 16.74
C GLY A 496 13.18 22.71 15.82
N ALA A 497 12.52 21.56 16.01
CA ALA A 497 12.56 20.43 15.09
C ALA A 497 11.43 20.56 14.05
N TYR A 498 11.56 19.87 12.92
CA TYR A 498 10.44 19.71 11.99
C TYR A 498 9.38 18.85 12.67
N SER A 499 8.17 19.36 12.89
CA SER A 499 7.12 18.61 13.59
C SER A 499 5.80 18.72 12.86
N PHE A 500 5.21 17.58 12.53
CA PHE A 500 3.97 17.44 11.77
C PHE A 500 3.13 16.30 12.34
N PRO A 501 1.81 16.24 12.11
CA PRO A 501 1.01 15.11 12.53
C PRO A 501 1.48 13.81 11.88
N ASP A 502 1.66 13.83 10.56
CA ASP A 502 1.82 12.65 9.72
C ASP A 502 2.71 12.91 8.49
N ALA A 503 3.34 11.85 7.99
CA ALA A 503 3.92 11.80 6.65
C ALA A 503 3.42 10.57 5.88
N SER A 504 2.98 10.78 4.64
CA SER A 504 2.35 9.75 3.80
C SER A 504 3.02 9.70 2.43
N PHE A 505 3.79 8.63 2.19
CA PHE A 505 4.35 8.31 0.88
C PHE A 505 3.35 7.42 0.14
N ARG A 506 2.74 7.94 -0.91
CA ARG A 506 1.62 7.30 -1.62
C ARG A 506 2.02 6.79 -2.99
N GLN A 507 2.99 7.42 -3.65
CA GLN A 507 3.46 7.00 -4.97
C GLN A 507 4.84 7.60 -5.29
N GLY A 508 5.62 6.89 -6.11
CA GLY A 508 6.91 7.35 -6.65
C GLY A 508 8.13 7.00 -5.80
N ASN A 509 9.32 7.29 -6.33
CA ASN A 509 10.61 7.05 -5.69
C ASN A 509 11.15 8.35 -5.08
N VAL A 510 11.14 8.46 -3.75
CA VAL A 510 11.41 9.68 -2.99
C VAL A 510 12.46 9.43 -1.92
N VAL A 511 13.53 10.22 -1.94
CA VAL A 511 14.52 10.31 -0.86
C VAL A 511 14.20 11.56 -0.05
N LEU A 512 13.84 11.39 1.22
CA LEU A 512 13.77 12.46 2.21
C LEU A 512 15.11 12.55 2.93
N ASP A 513 15.97 13.46 2.46
CA ASP A 513 17.28 13.72 3.06
C ASP A 513 17.12 14.73 4.19
N LEU A 514 17.25 14.25 5.42
CA LEU A 514 17.01 15.04 6.63
C LEU A 514 18.17 16.00 6.92
N GLY A 515 19.32 15.90 6.25
CA GLY A 515 20.43 16.87 6.38
C GLY A 515 21.04 16.96 7.79
N GLY A 516 20.94 15.90 8.58
CA GLY A 516 21.33 15.80 9.98
C GLY A 516 20.24 16.26 10.97
N ASN A 517 19.05 16.63 10.48
CA ASN A 517 17.96 17.14 11.30
C ASN A 517 17.03 16.02 11.80
N GLN A 518 16.14 16.40 12.73
CA GLN A 518 15.08 15.55 13.25
C GLN A 518 13.71 15.98 12.70
N LEU A 519 12.92 14.99 12.27
CA LEU A 519 11.53 15.10 11.84
C LEU A 519 10.64 14.32 12.81
N ASP A 520 9.78 15.03 13.54
CA ASP A 520 8.85 14.47 14.53
C ASP A 520 7.45 14.35 13.95
N LEU A 521 6.98 13.11 13.75
CA LEU A 521 5.63 12.78 13.33
C LEU A 521 4.80 12.42 14.56
N LEU A 522 3.85 13.29 14.91
CA LEU A 522 3.10 13.18 16.17
C LEU A 522 2.11 11.99 16.19
N LEU A 523 1.82 11.39 15.04
CA LEU A 523 0.95 10.23 14.92
C LEU A 523 1.64 9.12 14.10
N GLN A 524 1.84 9.27 12.79
CA GLN A 524 2.30 8.12 11.99
C GLN A 524 3.14 8.47 10.76
N LEU A 525 3.98 7.50 10.38
CA LEU A 525 4.59 7.39 9.06
C LEU A 525 3.86 6.31 8.25
N GLU A 526 3.36 6.66 7.08
CA GLU A 526 2.73 5.73 6.15
C GLU A 526 3.51 5.65 4.84
N VAL A 527 3.78 4.43 4.37
CA VAL A 527 4.37 4.16 3.06
C VAL A 527 3.48 3.18 2.32
N GLY A 528 2.91 3.60 1.20
CA GLY A 528 1.96 2.81 0.41
C GLY A 528 0.61 2.60 1.08
N PRO A 529 -0.10 3.64 1.60
CA PRO A 529 -1.42 3.43 2.22
C PRO A 529 -2.55 3.14 1.23
N TYR A 530 -2.30 3.30 -0.08
CA TYR A 530 -3.23 3.07 -1.18
C TYR A 530 -2.59 2.16 -2.24
N GLU A 531 -3.15 2.10 -3.44
CA GLU A 531 -2.77 1.15 -4.50
C GLU A 531 -1.50 1.54 -5.27
N GLY A 532 -0.81 2.60 -4.82
CA GLY A 532 0.49 3.00 -5.35
C GLY A 532 1.59 2.00 -5.02
N SER A 533 2.79 2.27 -5.53
CA SER A 533 4.01 1.52 -5.24
C SER A 533 5.17 2.48 -4.92
N PRO A 534 5.08 3.25 -3.81
CA PRO A 534 6.12 4.17 -3.42
C PRO A 534 7.38 3.43 -2.94
N HIS A 535 8.52 4.00 -3.32
CA HIS A 535 9.83 3.70 -2.75
C HIS A 535 10.27 4.94 -1.97
N ALA A 536 10.20 4.88 -0.65
CA ALA A 536 10.64 5.95 0.24
C ALA A 536 12.02 5.63 0.80
N THR A 537 12.92 6.60 0.82
CA THR A 537 14.20 6.52 1.52
C THR A 537 14.28 7.63 2.55
N LEU A 538 14.50 7.29 3.81
CA LEU A 538 14.85 8.25 4.85
C LEU A 538 16.37 8.29 4.93
N ALA A 539 16.96 9.48 4.75
CA ALA A 539 18.41 9.62 4.69
C ALA A 539 18.96 10.66 5.68
N ASN A 540 20.14 10.40 6.22
CA ASN A 540 20.98 11.35 6.98
C ASN A 540 20.24 12.13 8.08
N GLY A 541 19.64 11.48 9.07
CA GLY A 541 19.02 12.17 10.19
C GLY A 541 18.08 11.28 10.98
N THR A 542 17.13 11.88 11.69
CA THR A 542 16.20 11.14 12.56
C THR A 542 14.75 11.41 12.21
N VAL A 543 13.95 10.36 12.06
CA VAL A 543 12.49 10.43 12.07
C VAL A 543 11.97 9.83 13.37
N THR A 544 11.04 10.49 14.03
CA THR A 544 10.25 9.89 15.13
C THR A 544 8.80 9.78 14.71
N SER A 545 8.11 8.69 15.07
CA SER A 545 6.67 8.54 14.87
C SER A 545 6.02 7.76 16.02
N VAL A 546 4.71 7.92 16.24
CA VAL A 546 3.98 7.09 17.22
C VAL A 546 3.69 5.70 16.63
N ALA A 547 3.35 5.62 15.35
CA ALA A 547 3.16 4.36 14.64
C ALA A 547 3.82 4.36 13.26
N GLY A 548 4.02 3.18 12.69
CA GLY A 548 4.48 2.99 11.32
C GLY A 548 3.59 2.01 10.55
N TYR A 549 3.23 2.35 9.32
CA TYR A 549 2.42 1.51 8.44
C TYR A 549 3.06 1.43 7.05
N ILE A 550 3.49 0.23 6.68
CA ILE A 550 4.07 -0.06 5.37
C ILE A 550 3.13 -1.01 4.63
N ALA A 551 2.61 -0.56 3.48
CA ALA A 551 1.59 -1.25 2.70
C ALA A 551 0.39 -1.76 3.54
N PRO A 552 -0.34 -0.88 4.26
CA PRO A 552 -1.43 -1.30 5.15
C PRO A 552 -2.75 -1.69 4.46
N GLY A 553 -2.89 -1.49 3.15
CA GLY A 553 -4.06 -1.89 2.38
C GLY A 553 -3.86 -3.24 1.69
N ASP A 554 -4.93 -4.03 1.51
CA ASP A 554 -4.87 -5.40 0.98
C ASP A 554 -4.20 -5.52 -0.41
N THR A 555 -4.24 -4.46 -1.21
CA THR A 555 -3.70 -4.41 -2.57
C THR A 555 -2.62 -3.33 -2.73
N SER A 556 -2.25 -2.70 -1.61
CA SER A 556 -1.19 -1.70 -1.56
C SER A 556 0.19 -2.31 -1.70
N GLU A 557 1.12 -1.55 -2.28
CA GLU A 557 2.55 -1.84 -2.28
C GLU A 557 3.28 -0.68 -1.59
N GLY A 558 4.40 -0.94 -0.92
CA GLY A 558 5.16 0.13 -0.26
C GLY A 558 6.52 -0.33 0.24
N HIS A 559 7.56 0.44 -0.09
CA HIS A 559 8.95 0.10 0.21
C HIS A 559 9.63 1.26 0.94
N LEU A 560 10.19 0.99 2.11
CA LEU A 560 10.94 1.95 2.91
C LEU A 560 12.40 1.50 3.05
N THR A 561 13.33 2.40 2.79
CA THR A 561 14.77 2.20 3.04
C THR A 561 15.26 3.23 4.05
N LEU A 562 16.06 2.80 5.03
CA LEU A 562 16.81 3.68 5.91
C LEU A 562 18.27 3.72 5.44
N ASP A 563 18.76 4.90 5.04
CA ASP A 563 20.13 5.11 4.54
C ASP A 563 20.88 6.12 5.41
N ASN A 564 21.82 5.65 6.25
CA ASN A 564 22.50 6.47 7.25
C ASN A 564 21.48 7.29 8.10
N ALA A 565 20.36 6.67 8.45
CA ALA A 565 19.21 7.32 9.08
C ALA A 565 18.66 6.54 10.26
N GLN A 566 18.01 7.27 11.16
CA GLN A 566 17.43 6.76 12.38
C GLN A 566 15.91 6.89 12.28
N TRP A 567 15.17 5.80 12.49
CA TRP A 567 13.72 5.86 12.63
C TRP A 567 13.31 5.25 13.97
N HIS A 568 12.70 6.07 14.82
CA HIS A 568 12.16 5.65 16.10
C HIS A 568 10.63 5.65 16.08
N VAL A 569 10.04 4.49 16.34
CA VAL A 569 8.59 4.26 16.45
C VAL A 569 8.23 4.01 17.91
N ALA A 570 7.54 4.95 18.54
CA ALA A 570 7.18 4.87 19.96
C ALA A 570 6.10 3.82 20.28
N GLY A 571 5.37 3.35 19.26
CA GLY A 571 4.34 2.32 19.35
C GLY A 571 4.65 1.15 18.43
N ASP A 572 3.68 0.75 17.62
CA ASP A 572 3.79 -0.43 16.76
C ASP A 572 4.19 -0.08 15.32
N LEU A 573 4.87 -1.02 14.67
CA LEU A 573 5.18 -1.01 13.25
C LEU A 573 4.47 -2.18 12.55
N TYR A 574 3.69 -1.89 11.52
CA TYR A 574 2.97 -2.88 10.73
C TYR A 574 3.48 -2.91 9.29
N ILE A 575 3.83 -4.10 8.80
CA ILE A 575 4.35 -4.29 7.42
C ILE A 575 3.48 -5.32 6.69
N GLY A 576 2.87 -4.87 5.60
CA GLY A 576 1.92 -5.64 4.79
C GLY A 576 0.57 -5.86 5.48
N SER A 577 0.10 -4.90 6.28
CA SER A 577 -1.11 -5.05 7.09
C SER A 577 -2.39 -5.23 6.26
N GLN A 578 -3.39 -5.86 6.87
CA GLN A 578 -4.79 -5.75 6.47
C GLN A 578 -5.35 -4.47 7.12
N GLY A 579 -5.94 -3.59 6.33
CA GLY A 579 -6.51 -2.34 6.85
C GLY A 579 -7.66 -2.65 7.81
N GLY A 580 -7.45 -2.40 9.11
CA GLY A 580 -8.47 -2.58 10.17
C GLY A 580 -8.62 -4.04 10.62
N THR A 581 -8.16 -4.36 11.82
CA THR A 581 -8.25 -5.71 12.43
C THR A 581 -9.67 -6.32 12.40
N ALA A 582 -9.82 -7.50 11.77
CA ALA A 582 -10.72 -8.58 12.23
C ALA A 582 -10.40 -9.96 11.59
N GLY A 583 -9.53 -10.74 12.26
CA GLY A 583 -9.54 -12.21 12.38
C GLY A 583 -9.82 -13.12 11.17
N PHE A 584 -8.73 -13.67 10.59
CA PHE A 584 -8.48 -15.00 9.98
C PHE A 584 -9.61 -15.75 9.20
N PRO A 585 -9.35 -16.53 8.12
CA PRO A 585 -8.17 -16.68 7.24
C PRO A 585 -8.47 -16.37 5.74
N GLY A 586 -7.44 -16.00 4.95
CA GLY A 586 -7.48 -16.15 3.48
C GLY A 586 -7.32 -14.89 2.59
N GLN A 587 -6.98 -13.72 3.13
CA GLN A 587 -6.58 -12.56 2.32
C GLN A 587 -5.24 -12.01 2.80
N PHE A 588 -4.29 -11.96 1.88
CA PHE A 588 -2.95 -11.42 2.07
C PHE A 588 -3.05 -9.90 2.20
N GLY A 589 -2.37 -9.29 3.17
CA GLY A 589 -2.27 -7.82 3.21
C GLY A 589 -1.36 -7.29 2.08
N GLY A 590 -1.12 -5.98 2.06
CA GLY A 590 -0.30 -5.34 1.04
C GLY A 590 1.14 -5.86 0.97
N THR A 591 1.82 -5.63 -0.15
CA THR A 591 3.23 -6.01 -0.31
C THR A 591 4.12 -4.90 0.24
N GLY A 592 4.68 -5.11 1.43
CA GLY A 592 5.44 -4.10 2.15
C GLY A 592 6.88 -4.52 2.41
N SER A 593 7.84 -3.60 2.36
CA SER A 593 9.19 -3.91 2.85
C SER A 593 9.84 -2.75 3.59
N VAL A 594 10.65 -3.09 4.60
CA VAL A 594 11.58 -2.16 5.26
C VAL A 594 13.00 -2.70 5.10
N THR A 595 13.90 -1.91 4.52
CA THR A 595 15.33 -2.22 4.43
C THR A 595 16.11 -1.31 5.37
N ILE A 596 17.00 -1.92 6.16
CA ILE A 596 17.89 -1.25 7.10
C ILE A 596 19.32 -1.50 6.61
N ASP A 597 19.97 -0.42 6.13
CA ASP A 597 21.32 -0.44 5.56
C ASP A 597 22.37 0.14 6.54
N ASN A 598 23.61 0.30 6.06
CA ASN A 598 24.75 0.69 6.89
C ASN A 598 24.59 2.08 7.50
N GLY A 599 24.92 2.22 8.78
CA GLY A 599 24.79 3.46 9.54
C GLY A 599 23.35 3.80 9.96
N SER A 600 22.37 2.96 9.60
CA SER A 600 20.98 3.17 9.95
C SER A 600 20.58 2.44 11.23
N GLN A 601 19.59 2.98 11.94
CA GLN A 601 18.91 2.24 13.01
C GLN A 601 17.40 2.43 12.96
N LEU A 602 16.70 1.32 13.21
CA LEU A 602 15.26 1.27 13.44
C LEU A 602 15.03 0.88 14.89
N THR A 603 14.32 1.71 15.65
CA THR A 603 13.90 1.40 17.02
C THR A 603 12.38 1.38 17.09
N VAL A 604 11.81 0.31 17.61
CA VAL A 604 10.36 0.13 17.80
C VAL A 604 10.09 -0.24 19.24
N ASP A 605 9.49 0.66 20.00
CA ASP A 605 9.20 0.45 21.43
C ASP A 605 8.08 -0.57 21.65
N GLY A 606 7.14 -0.65 20.71
CA GLY A 606 6.05 -1.62 20.71
C GLY A 606 6.38 -2.89 19.91
N ARG A 607 5.37 -3.38 19.19
CA ARG A 607 5.47 -4.59 18.38
C ARG A 607 5.76 -4.26 16.92
N VAL A 608 6.67 -5.03 16.33
CA VAL A 608 6.80 -5.15 14.88
C VAL A 608 5.96 -6.33 14.42
N LYS A 609 4.91 -6.06 13.63
CA LYS A 609 4.10 -7.11 13.00
C LYS A 609 4.42 -7.18 11.50
N ILE A 610 4.96 -8.32 11.09
CA ILE A 610 5.18 -8.64 9.69
C ILE A 610 4.04 -9.58 9.24
N TRP A 611 3.32 -9.20 8.18
CA TRP A 611 2.28 -10.03 7.57
C TRP A 611 2.81 -10.75 6.34
N GLN A 612 2.08 -11.71 5.79
CA GLN A 612 2.57 -12.65 4.77
C GLN A 612 3.30 -12.02 3.56
N ALA A 613 2.84 -10.87 3.07
CA ALA A 613 3.46 -10.14 1.97
C ALA A 613 4.41 -9.01 2.43
N GLY A 614 4.64 -8.92 3.74
CA GLY A 614 5.57 -8.00 4.36
C GLY A 614 6.99 -8.56 4.47
N SER A 615 7.99 -7.70 4.49
CA SER A 615 9.36 -8.10 4.81
C SER A 615 10.15 -7.03 5.57
N ILE A 616 11.11 -7.48 6.35
CA ILE A 616 12.22 -6.66 6.85
C ILE A 616 13.51 -7.25 6.31
N ASN A 617 14.33 -6.42 5.68
CA ASN A 617 15.69 -6.75 5.30
C ASN A 617 16.62 -6.01 6.26
N LEU A 618 17.22 -6.76 7.19
CA LEU A 618 18.31 -6.25 8.03
C LEU A 618 19.61 -6.63 7.32
N ASP A 619 20.02 -5.77 6.40
CA ASP A 619 21.18 -5.97 5.53
C ASP A 619 22.47 -5.46 6.20
N ASP A 620 22.36 -4.38 6.96
CA ASP A 620 23.37 -3.83 7.86
C ASP A 620 22.68 -2.95 8.94
N GLY A 621 23.43 -2.20 9.76
CA GLY A 621 22.85 -1.28 10.75
C GLY A 621 22.29 -1.97 11.99
N THR A 622 21.27 -1.39 12.63
CA THR A 622 20.71 -1.92 13.88
C THR A 622 19.19 -1.86 13.94
N LEU A 623 18.55 -2.99 14.26
CA LEU A 623 17.13 -3.06 14.60
C LEU A 623 16.97 -3.33 16.09
N THR A 624 16.25 -2.46 16.79
CA THR A 624 15.83 -2.64 18.18
C THR A 624 14.31 -2.73 18.23
N ALA A 625 13.77 -3.80 18.80
CA ALA A 625 12.33 -3.97 18.96
C ALA A 625 11.98 -4.66 20.28
N MET A 626 10.87 -4.31 20.91
CA MET A 626 10.39 -5.09 22.06
C MET A 626 9.96 -6.49 21.62
N SER A 627 9.18 -6.58 20.55
CA SER A 627 8.79 -7.87 19.98
C SER A 627 8.66 -7.81 18.46
N ILE A 628 8.99 -8.92 17.81
CA ILE A 628 8.79 -9.14 16.37
C ILE A 628 7.88 -10.37 16.21
N ASP A 629 6.78 -10.21 15.50
CA ASP A 629 5.91 -11.32 15.10
C ASP A 629 6.00 -11.62 13.61
N ALA A 630 6.75 -12.68 13.34
CA ALA A 630 6.93 -13.43 12.11
C ALA A 630 6.61 -14.96 12.27
N GLY A 631 5.61 -15.37 13.09
CA GLY A 631 5.15 -16.77 13.23
C GLY A 631 4.11 -17.35 12.21
N PRO A 632 3.89 -18.68 12.23
CA PRO A 632 3.98 -19.70 11.16
C PRO A 632 3.33 -19.48 9.77
N ALA A 633 2.64 -18.36 9.50
CA ALA A 633 2.28 -17.95 8.15
C ALA A 633 2.38 -16.41 7.90
N PRO A 634 3.47 -15.72 8.30
CA PRO A 634 3.60 -14.28 8.13
C PRO A 634 4.74 -13.96 7.15
N GLY A 635 5.15 -12.70 7.13
CA GLY A 635 6.15 -12.22 6.21
C GLY A 635 7.56 -12.62 6.57
N HIS A 636 8.49 -12.08 5.82
CA HIS A 636 9.89 -12.49 5.81
C HIS A 636 10.75 -11.56 6.65
N PHE A 637 11.43 -12.10 7.66
CA PHE A 637 12.53 -11.40 8.32
C PHE A 637 13.85 -11.93 7.76
N ASN A 638 14.52 -11.13 6.93
CA ASN A 638 15.77 -11.46 6.28
C ASN A 638 16.93 -10.87 7.09
N PHE A 639 17.62 -11.73 7.86
CA PHE A 639 18.71 -11.31 8.74
C PHE A 639 20.07 -11.51 8.06
N ASN A 640 20.36 -10.64 7.09
CA ASN A 640 21.50 -10.75 6.18
C ASN A 640 22.80 -10.13 6.75
N GLY A 641 22.68 -9.19 7.68
CA GLY A 641 23.79 -8.49 8.34
C GLY A 641 23.30 -7.69 9.54
N GLY A 642 24.08 -6.69 9.98
CA GLY A 642 23.69 -5.77 11.05
C GLY A 642 23.54 -6.41 12.44
N THR A 643 22.92 -5.67 13.37
CA THR A 643 22.65 -6.12 14.75
C THR A 643 21.15 -6.10 15.05
N LEU A 644 20.64 -7.21 15.61
CA LEU A 644 19.26 -7.32 16.08
C LEU A 644 19.22 -7.35 17.61
N HIS A 645 18.54 -6.36 18.18
CA HIS A 645 18.16 -6.29 19.58
C HIS A 645 16.66 -6.56 19.72
N VAL A 646 16.28 -7.71 20.29
CA VAL A 646 14.86 -8.07 20.46
C VAL A 646 14.61 -8.88 21.72
N ASN A 647 13.51 -8.62 22.43
CA ASN A 647 13.14 -9.44 23.59
C ASN A 647 12.38 -10.69 23.17
N ASP A 648 11.41 -10.56 22.26
CA ASP A 648 10.60 -11.68 21.80
C ASP A 648 10.54 -11.73 20.26
N PHE A 649 10.95 -12.86 19.68
CA PHE A 649 10.84 -13.17 18.26
C PHE A 649 9.91 -14.39 18.08
N ALA A 650 8.69 -14.13 17.64
CA ALA A 650 7.78 -15.19 17.22
C ALA A 650 8.02 -15.46 15.73
N GLY A 651 8.49 -16.64 15.35
CA GLY A 651 8.90 -17.01 14.00
C GLY A 651 10.17 -17.85 13.99
N GLU A 652 10.48 -18.48 12.86
CA GLU A 652 11.80 -19.05 12.64
C GLU A 652 12.77 -17.89 12.35
N LEU A 653 13.76 -17.70 13.24
CA LEU A 653 14.78 -16.68 13.05
C LEU A 653 16.00 -17.31 12.38
N VAL A 654 16.17 -17.05 11.09
CA VAL A 654 17.33 -17.53 10.31
C VAL A 654 18.33 -16.40 10.19
N ASN A 655 19.47 -16.54 10.87
CA ASN A 655 20.57 -15.58 10.83
C ASN A 655 21.60 -16.02 9.79
N THR A 656 21.61 -15.35 8.63
CA THR A 656 22.51 -15.68 7.51
C THR A 656 23.84 -14.93 7.58
N GLY A 657 23.88 -13.76 8.23
CA GLY A 657 25.07 -12.90 8.25
C GLY A 657 25.14 -11.80 9.32
N GLY A 658 24.17 -11.70 10.23
CA GLY A 658 24.11 -10.64 11.25
C GLY A 658 24.46 -11.09 12.67
N THR A 659 24.33 -10.17 13.63
CA THR A 659 24.59 -10.40 15.05
C THR A 659 23.29 -10.31 15.87
N LEU A 660 22.86 -11.42 16.46
CA LEU A 660 21.81 -11.41 17.47
C LEU A 660 22.40 -10.95 18.81
N ALA A 661 21.91 -9.84 19.36
CA ALA A 661 22.35 -9.27 20.63
C ALA A 661 21.14 -9.07 21.56
N PRO A 662 20.98 -9.87 22.63
CA PRO A 662 19.78 -9.83 23.45
C PRO A 662 19.51 -8.47 24.11
N GLY A 663 18.27 -7.97 24.00
CA GLY A 663 17.86 -6.69 24.62
C GLY A 663 18.67 -5.46 24.16
N VAL A 664 18.56 -4.35 24.89
CA VAL A 664 19.43 -3.16 24.72
C VAL A 664 20.38 -3.09 25.91
N GLY A 665 21.64 -3.45 25.68
CA GLY A 665 22.53 -3.91 26.75
C GLY A 665 22.04 -5.27 27.29
N ILE A 666 22.44 -5.63 28.51
CA ILE A 666 22.06 -6.89 29.14
C ILE A 666 20.54 -7.17 29.06
N GLY A 667 20.17 -8.28 28.43
CA GLY A 667 18.78 -8.66 28.20
C GLY A 667 18.53 -10.15 27.93
N THR A 668 17.30 -10.47 27.55
CA THR A 668 16.91 -11.83 27.17
C THR A 668 16.17 -11.80 25.85
N THR A 669 16.56 -12.66 24.91
CA THR A 669 15.82 -12.91 23.67
C THR A 669 15.15 -14.27 23.71
N ASN A 670 13.83 -14.29 23.53
CA ASN A 670 13.04 -15.50 23.33
C ASN A 670 12.76 -15.69 21.84
N VAL A 671 13.07 -16.87 21.27
CA VAL A 671 12.81 -17.21 19.87
C VAL A 671 11.95 -18.48 19.79
N ALA A 672 10.80 -18.40 19.13
CA ALA A 672 9.91 -19.55 18.96
C ALA A 672 9.31 -19.61 17.54
N PRO A 673 9.41 -20.73 16.81
CA PRO A 673 9.80 -22.05 17.32
C PRO A 673 11.31 -22.30 17.36
N GLY A 674 12.15 -21.53 16.65
CA GLY A 674 13.58 -21.81 16.64
C GLY A 674 14.47 -20.74 16.03
N TYR A 675 15.75 -20.82 16.39
CA TYR A 675 16.84 -19.98 15.92
C TYR A 675 17.81 -20.80 15.08
N PHE A 676 18.17 -20.31 13.89
CA PHE A 676 19.04 -21.00 12.96
C PHE A 676 20.20 -20.07 12.57
N GLN A 677 21.37 -20.32 13.16
CA GLN A 677 22.59 -19.61 12.81
C GLN A 677 23.33 -20.30 11.68
N MET A 678 23.61 -19.55 10.61
CA MET A 678 24.41 -20.00 9.46
C MET A 678 25.88 -19.57 9.65
N PRO A 679 26.83 -20.01 8.79
CA PRO A 679 28.25 -19.70 8.95
C PRO A 679 28.60 -18.20 9.05
N GLY A 680 27.78 -17.32 8.47
CA GLY A 680 27.97 -15.88 8.53
C GLY A 680 27.38 -15.20 9.77
N GLY A 681 26.51 -15.90 10.53
CA GLY A 681 25.81 -15.33 11.68
C GLY A 681 26.63 -15.36 12.98
N ALA A 682 26.27 -14.48 13.90
CA ALA A 682 26.84 -14.41 15.24
C ALA A 682 25.76 -14.21 16.33
N ILE A 683 26.08 -14.65 17.55
CA ILE A 683 25.40 -14.23 18.79
C ILE A 683 26.41 -13.43 19.61
N SER A 684 25.97 -12.30 20.17
CA SER A 684 26.73 -11.53 21.16
C SER A 684 26.10 -11.67 22.55
N ILE A 685 26.93 -11.93 23.56
CA ILE A 685 26.55 -12.09 24.96
C ILE A 685 27.37 -11.13 25.83
N GLU A 686 26.70 -10.25 26.56
CA GLU A 686 27.28 -9.38 27.58
C GLU A 686 27.15 -10.02 28.98
N ILE A 687 28.21 -9.97 29.78
CA ILE A 687 28.22 -10.43 31.19
C ILE A 687 28.69 -9.29 32.10
N GLY A 688 27.79 -8.81 32.96
CA GLY A 688 28.02 -7.73 33.92
C GLY A 688 27.89 -8.14 35.40
N GLY A 689 27.51 -9.38 35.69
CA GLY A 689 27.33 -9.87 37.06
C GLY A 689 26.88 -11.33 37.11
N LEU A 690 26.47 -11.79 38.29
CA LEU A 690 26.09 -13.19 38.57
C LEU A 690 24.58 -13.44 38.57
N GLY A 691 23.76 -12.39 38.65
CA GLY A 691 22.32 -12.53 38.58
C GLY A 691 21.87 -12.83 37.16
N LEU A 692 20.75 -13.54 37.00
CA LEU A 692 20.15 -13.83 35.68
C LEU A 692 19.76 -12.58 34.87
N ALA A 693 19.72 -11.40 35.50
CA ALA A 693 19.49 -10.11 34.86
C ALA A 693 20.78 -9.30 34.65
N ASP A 694 21.94 -9.87 35.00
CA ASP A 694 23.25 -9.25 34.88
C ASP A 694 24.07 -9.86 33.71
N PHE A 695 23.47 -10.71 32.88
CA PHE A 695 24.06 -11.19 31.63
C PHE A 695 23.00 -11.51 30.58
N ASP A 696 23.42 -11.52 29.31
CA ASP A 696 22.56 -11.83 28.18
C ASP A 696 22.14 -13.30 28.15
N ARG A 697 20.88 -13.52 27.73
CA ARG A 697 20.33 -14.88 27.58
C ARG A 697 19.60 -15.02 26.25
N VAL A 698 19.79 -16.16 25.58
CA VAL A 698 18.96 -16.56 24.43
C VAL A 698 18.20 -17.83 24.77
N ILE A 699 16.88 -17.74 24.69
CA ILE A 699 15.96 -18.85 24.91
C ILE A 699 15.36 -19.22 23.55
N ALA A 700 15.54 -20.45 23.09
CA ALA A 700 14.95 -20.89 21.82
C ALA A 700 14.30 -22.28 21.93
N GLY A 701 13.15 -22.46 21.26
CA GLY A 701 12.49 -23.76 21.19
C GLY A 701 13.37 -24.84 20.54
N PHE A 702 14.08 -24.47 19.47
CA PHE A 702 15.13 -25.26 18.84
C PHE A 702 16.24 -24.34 18.35
N ALA A 703 17.50 -24.79 18.41
CA ALA A 703 18.66 -24.05 17.92
C ALA A 703 19.48 -24.90 16.94
N GLN A 704 19.81 -24.32 15.78
CA GLN A 704 20.90 -24.81 14.93
C GLN A 704 22.06 -23.81 14.99
N LEU A 705 23.26 -24.29 15.33
CA LEU A 705 24.43 -23.47 15.60
C LEU A 705 25.54 -23.71 14.55
N ASP A 706 26.12 -22.61 14.09
CA ASP A 706 27.31 -22.48 13.23
C ASP A 706 27.94 -21.10 13.54
N GLY A 707 28.84 -20.58 12.72
CA GLY A 707 29.27 -19.17 12.81
C GLY A 707 29.95 -18.82 14.14
N THR A 708 29.67 -17.64 14.68
CA THR A 708 30.40 -17.09 15.83
C THR A 708 29.55 -16.95 17.09
N LEU A 709 30.16 -17.23 18.25
CA LEU A 709 29.69 -16.75 19.56
C LEU A 709 30.70 -15.74 20.10
N ASP A 710 30.25 -14.51 20.37
CA ASP A 710 31.06 -13.45 20.96
C ASP A 710 30.58 -13.16 22.38
N VAL A 711 31.47 -13.36 23.36
CA VAL A 711 31.18 -13.05 24.77
C VAL A 711 32.01 -11.86 25.21
N SER A 712 31.43 -10.94 25.96
CA SER A 712 32.10 -9.75 26.48
C SER A 712 31.79 -9.50 27.96
N LEU A 713 32.76 -8.94 28.69
CA LEU A 713 32.56 -8.49 30.07
C LEU A 713 32.23 -7.00 30.07
N VAL A 714 31.12 -6.62 30.70
CA VAL A 714 30.65 -5.24 30.79
C VAL A 714 30.65 -4.74 32.23
N GLY A 715 30.51 -3.43 32.44
CA GLY A 715 30.40 -2.83 33.77
C GLY A 715 31.64 -2.98 34.68
N GLY A 716 32.78 -3.44 34.14
CA GLY A 716 33.99 -3.75 34.92
C GLY A 716 33.89 -5.07 35.71
N PHE A 717 32.89 -5.90 35.39
CA PHE A 717 32.72 -7.20 36.02
C PHE A 717 33.91 -8.12 35.75
N THR A 718 34.27 -8.91 36.76
CA THR A 718 35.41 -9.79 36.73
C THR A 718 34.99 -11.16 37.25
N PRO A 719 34.72 -12.13 36.36
CA PRO A 719 34.34 -13.48 36.77
C PRO A 719 35.43 -14.13 37.63
N ALA A 720 35.00 -14.88 38.64
CA ALA A 720 35.85 -15.64 39.54
C ALA A 720 35.64 -17.15 39.37
N VAL A 721 36.64 -17.93 39.77
CA VAL A 721 36.57 -19.40 39.75
C VAL A 721 35.33 -19.92 40.49
N GLY A 722 34.56 -20.76 39.81
CA GLY A 722 33.29 -21.32 40.29
C GLY A 722 32.05 -20.50 39.93
N ASP A 723 32.20 -19.31 39.35
CA ASP A 723 31.08 -18.58 38.76
C ASP A 723 30.58 -19.29 37.50
N SER A 724 29.27 -19.24 37.28
CA SER A 724 28.64 -19.78 36.09
C SER A 724 27.50 -18.91 35.57
N PHE A 725 27.29 -18.98 34.26
CA PHE A 725 26.37 -18.13 33.50
C PHE A 725 25.54 -19.00 32.55
N ASP A 726 24.25 -19.13 32.86
CA ASP A 726 23.26 -19.82 32.02
C ASP A 726 22.78 -18.90 30.89
N VAL A 727 23.60 -18.80 29.85
CA VAL A 727 23.41 -17.86 28.73
C VAL A 727 22.46 -18.41 27.65
N PHE A 728 22.12 -19.70 27.70
CA PHE A 728 21.32 -20.35 26.68
C PHE A 728 20.31 -21.38 27.20
N ASP A 729 19.03 -21.20 26.86
CA ASP A 729 18.00 -22.22 27.12
C ASP A 729 17.46 -22.78 25.79
N TRP A 730 17.83 -24.01 25.45
CA TRP A 730 17.37 -24.68 24.23
C TRP A 730 16.34 -25.78 24.52
N GLY A 731 15.21 -25.79 23.80
CA GLY A 731 14.34 -26.97 23.78
C GLY A 731 14.94 -28.16 22.99
N GLY A 732 15.89 -27.87 22.11
CA GLY A 732 16.78 -28.83 21.44
C GLY A 732 17.87 -28.08 20.66
N VAL A 733 19.05 -28.67 20.50
CA VAL A 733 20.19 -28.03 19.81
C VAL A 733 20.84 -28.99 18.81
N LEU A 734 21.29 -28.44 17.69
CA LEU A 734 22.04 -29.13 16.63
C LEU A 734 23.24 -28.28 16.20
N GLY A 735 24.39 -28.93 16.02
CA GLY A 735 25.63 -28.24 15.61
C GLY A 735 26.37 -27.59 16.79
N THR A 736 27.40 -26.84 16.46
CA THR A 736 28.27 -26.10 17.39
C THR A 736 28.69 -24.80 16.74
N PHE A 737 29.03 -23.78 17.54
CA PHE A 737 29.65 -22.57 16.99
C PHE A 737 30.99 -22.91 16.30
N ALA A 738 31.22 -22.37 15.11
CA ALA A 738 32.48 -22.55 14.39
C ALA A 738 33.63 -21.73 15.01
N THR A 739 33.30 -20.58 15.61
CA THR A 739 34.23 -19.72 16.35
C THR A 739 33.60 -19.28 17.66
N ILE A 740 34.35 -19.34 18.76
CA ILE A 740 33.92 -18.82 20.07
C ILE A 740 34.99 -17.83 20.53
N ASN A 741 34.61 -16.57 20.67
CA ASN A 741 35.46 -15.50 21.17
C ASN A 741 35.06 -15.20 22.61
N LEU A 742 35.99 -15.46 23.53
CA LEU A 742 35.78 -15.27 24.96
C LEU A 742 36.69 -14.16 25.49
N PRO A 743 36.22 -13.36 26.46
CA PRO A 743 37.04 -12.33 27.06
C PRO A 743 38.11 -12.99 27.94
N ALA A 744 39.29 -12.36 28.00
CA ALA A 744 40.38 -12.83 28.84
C ALA A 744 40.00 -12.72 30.32
N LEU A 745 40.24 -13.79 31.09
CA LEU A 745 40.00 -13.81 32.52
C LEU A 745 41.26 -13.43 33.31
N PRO A 746 41.15 -12.67 34.41
CA PRO A 746 42.30 -12.32 35.23
C PRO A 746 42.88 -13.52 35.99
N GLY A 747 44.17 -13.43 36.32
CA GLY A 747 44.84 -14.48 37.09
C GLY A 747 45.09 -15.78 36.31
N GLY A 748 44.91 -15.79 34.99
CA GLY A 748 45.13 -16.96 34.13
C GLY A 748 44.00 -17.98 34.14
N GLN A 749 42.85 -17.64 34.74
CA GLN A 749 41.65 -18.47 34.76
C GLN A 749 41.17 -18.79 33.33
N ARG A 750 40.39 -19.84 33.18
CA ARG A 750 39.90 -20.31 31.88
C ARG A 750 38.38 -20.54 31.91
N TRP A 751 37.76 -20.37 30.76
CA TRP A 751 36.34 -20.69 30.57
C TRP A 751 36.16 -22.19 30.37
N ASP A 752 35.14 -22.76 31.01
CA ASP A 752 34.62 -24.10 30.71
C ASP A 752 33.39 -24.00 29.82
N LEU A 753 33.43 -24.76 28.73
CA LEU A 753 32.38 -24.86 27.72
C LEU A 753 31.70 -26.24 27.74
N SER A 754 32.07 -27.12 28.68
CA SER A 754 31.59 -28.51 28.74
C SER A 754 30.06 -28.61 28.82
N GLN A 755 29.42 -27.58 29.39
CA GLN A 755 27.97 -27.48 29.56
C GLN A 755 27.27 -26.56 28.55
N LEU A 756 28.03 -25.88 27.67
CA LEU A 756 27.49 -24.86 26.76
C LEU A 756 26.39 -25.42 25.82
N TYR A 757 26.57 -26.64 25.34
CA TYR A 757 25.62 -27.27 24.39
C TYR A 757 24.62 -28.22 25.05
N SER A 758 24.76 -28.51 26.35
CA SER A 758 23.82 -29.36 27.10
C SER A 758 22.83 -28.54 27.90
N THR A 759 23.34 -27.63 28.73
CA THR A 759 22.55 -26.78 29.64
C THR A 759 22.71 -25.29 29.36
N GLY A 760 23.55 -24.90 28.39
CA GLY A 760 23.76 -23.50 28.04
C GLY A 760 24.72 -22.73 28.94
N GLU A 761 25.44 -23.44 29.81
CA GLU A 761 26.21 -22.83 30.88
C GLU A 761 27.68 -22.58 30.48
N LEU A 762 28.15 -21.35 30.71
CA LEU A 762 29.56 -20.97 30.71
C LEU A 762 30.05 -20.88 32.15
N SER A 763 31.15 -21.55 32.48
CA SER A 763 31.69 -21.54 33.85
C SER A 763 33.15 -21.11 33.87
N VAL A 764 33.63 -20.68 35.04
CA VAL A 764 35.02 -20.26 35.23
C VAL A 764 35.79 -21.30 36.02
N LEU A 765 36.85 -21.85 35.41
CA LEU A 765 37.73 -22.83 36.02
C LEU A 765 39.02 -22.20 36.56
N PRO A 766 39.69 -22.88 37.49
CA PRO A 766 41.04 -22.54 37.91
C PRO A 766 42.01 -22.47 36.71
N PRO A 767 43.13 -21.74 36.86
CA PRO A 767 44.14 -21.59 35.81
C PRO A 767 44.97 -22.85 35.50
N PHE A 768 44.71 -23.99 36.15
CA PHE A 768 45.55 -25.18 36.07
C PHE A 768 44.82 -26.35 35.41
N ASP A 769 45.45 -26.92 34.39
CA ASP A 769 44.92 -28.06 33.62
C ASP A 769 45.27 -29.41 34.25
N ALA A 770 46.12 -29.40 35.28
CA ALA A 770 46.57 -30.57 36.00
C ALA A 770 46.09 -30.65 37.45
N ASP A 771 45.11 -29.82 37.82
CA ASP A 771 44.33 -29.92 39.05
C ASP A 771 43.22 -30.95 38.80
N PHE A 772 43.60 -32.23 38.81
CA PHE A 772 42.75 -33.35 38.43
C PHE A 772 41.78 -33.78 39.53
N ASP A 773 42.05 -33.44 40.80
CA ASP A 773 41.11 -33.67 41.90
C ASP A 773 40.24 -32.46 42.26
N GLU A 774 40.42 -31.37 41.52
CA GLU A 774 39.61 -30.14 41.53
C GLU A 774 39.63 -29.41 42.88
N ASP A 775 40.70 -29.57 43.64
CA ASP A 775 40.85 -28.98 44.98
C ASP A 775 41.49 -27.58 44.97
N ARG A 776 41.82 -27.08 43.76
CA ARG A 776 42.36 -25.76 43.45
C ARG A 776 43.86 -25.60 43.67
N ASP A 777 44.58 -26.69 43.86
CA ASP A 777 46.02 -26.71 43.70
C ASP A 777 46.48 -27.81 42.73
N VAL A 778 47.77 -27.81 42.39
CA VAL A 778 48.38 -28.88 41.60
C VAL A 778 49.46 -29.50 42.45
N ASP A 779 49.15 -30.62 43.09
CA ASP A 779 50.04 -31.25 44.05
C ASP A 779 50.19 -32.78 43.82
N GLY A 780 50.59 -33.50 44.88
CA GLY A 780 50.79 -34.94 44.78
C GLY A 780 49.50 -35.75 44.65
N ALA A 781 48.35 -35.17 45.01
CA ALA A 781 47.04 -35.76 44.88
C ALA A 781 46.61 -35.83 43.41
N ASP A 782 46.83 -34.75 42.65
CA ASP A 782 46.66 -34.74 41.19
C ASP A 782 47.55 -35.75 40.50
N LEU A 783 48.81 -35.83 40.93
CA LEU A 783 49.70 -36.84 40.38
C LEU A 783 49.16 -38.25 40.55
N ALA A 784 48.52 -38.53 41.69
CA ALA A 784 47.91 -39.82 41.96
C ALA A 784 46.71 -40.07 41.04
N VAL A 785 45.93 -39.04 40.71
CA VAL A 785 44.85 -39.11 39.71
C VAL A 785 45.42 -39.43 38.32
N TRP A 786 46.43 -38.68 37.86
CA TRP A 786 47.11 -38.97 36.59
C TRP A 786 47.71 -40.38 36.54
N GLN A 787 48.39 -40.81 37.62
CA GLN A 787 48.97 -42.15 37.72
C GLN A 787 47.90 -43.25 37.61
N THR A 788 46.70 -42.97 38.12
CA THR A 788 45.58 -43.91 38.10
C THR A 788 44.97 -44.01 36.69
N GLY A 789 44.86 -42.90 35.97
CA GLY A 789 44.35 -42.90 34.59
C GLY A 789 45.40 -43.18 33.52
N TYR A 790 46.69 -43.18 33.84
CA TYR A 790 47.78 -43.37 32.88
C TYR A 790 47.58 -44.62 32.01
N GLY A 791 47.52 -44.42 30.69
CA GLY A 791 47.27 -45.47 29.71
C GLY A 791 45.81 -45.60 29.25
N ILE A 792 44.87 -44.78 29.76
CA ILE A 792 43.56 -44.59 29.15
C ILE A 792 43.76 -43.92 27.78
N VAL A 793 43.13 -44.46 26.73
CA VAL A 793 43.27 -44.00 25.34
C VAL A 793 41.89 -43.77 24.72
N GLY A 794 41.67 -42.56 24.20
CA GLY A 794 40.49 -42.14 23.44
C GLY A 794 39.23 -41.89 24.27
N THR A 795 39.30 -42.01 25.60
CA THR A 795 38.14 -41.83 26.50
C THR A 795 38.48 -41.13 27.82
N ALA A 796 39.69 -40.59 27.97
CA ALA A 796 40.08 -39.94 29.21
C ALA A 796 39.31 -38.65 29.46
N THR A 797 39.00 -38.38 30.72
CA THR A 797 38.47 -37.11 31.20
C THR A 797 39.53 -36.35 32.00
N HIS A 798 39.32 -35.05 32.23
CA HIS A 798 40.21 -34.21 33.04
C HIS A 798 40.51 -34.84 34.41
N THR A 799 39.46 -35.24 35.15
CA THR A 799 39.58 -35.92 36.46
C THR A 799 40.15 -37.34 36.40
N GLN A 800 40.55 -37.82 35.23
CA GLN A 800 41.31 -39.05 35.04
C GLN A 800 42.78 -38.77 34.70
N GLY A 801 43.19 -37.50 34.58
CA GLY A 801 44.56 -37.11 34.28
C GLY A 801 44.79 -36.57 32.87
N ASP A 802 43.74 -36.21 32.12
CA ASP A 802 43.88 -35.67 30.75
C ASP A 802 44.00 -34.13 30.79
N ALA A 803 45.24 -33.63 30.95
CA ALA A 803 45.52 -32.21 31.12
C ALA A 803 45.58 -31.43 29.80
N ASP A 804 45.86 -32.08 28.66
CA ASP A 804 45.81 -31.41 27.35
C ASP A 804 44.50 -31.63 26.59
N ALA A 805 43.53 -32.31 27.23
CA ALA A 805 42.22 -32.63 26.71
C ALA A 805 42.24 -33.41 25.37
N ASN A 806 43.29 -34.21 25.12
CA ASN A 806 43.40 -35.02 23.91
C ASN A 806 42.69 -36.40 24.03
N HIS A 807 42.00 -36.64 25.16
CA HIS A 807 41.34 -37.89 25.54
C HIS A 807 42.28 -39.07 25.83
N ASN A 808 43.59 -38.85 26.04
CA ASN A 808 44.55 -39.88 26.39
C ASN A 808 45.43 -39.44 27.57
N VAL A 809 45.43 -40.20 28.67
CA VAL A 809 46.32 -39.91 29.81
C VAL A 809 47.70 -40.49 29.54
N ASN A 810 48.65 -39.63 29.21
CA ASN A 810 49.99 -40.03 28.79
C ASN A 810 51.07 -39.07 29.29
N GLY A 811 52.29 -39.19 28.74
CA GLY A 811 53.42 -38.36 29.13
C GLY A 811 53.25 -36.87 28.80
N GLY A 812 52.35 -36.52 27.87
CA GLY A 812 51.96 -35.14 27.57
C GLY A 812 51.29 -34.48 28.78
N ASP A 813 50.33 -35.17 29.40
CA ASP A 813 49.60 -34.66 30.57
C ASP A 813 50.48 -34.59 31.80
N PHE A 814 51.34 -35.60 32.00
CA PHE A 814 52.34 -35.58 33.08
C PHE A 814 53.25 -34.36 32.99
N LEU A 815 53.61 -33.96 31.78
CA LEU A 815 54.47 -32.81 31.57
C LEU A 815 53.76 -31.50 31.91
N ILE A 816 52.42 -31.44 31.73
CA ILE A 816 51.60 -30.31 32.15
C ILE A 816 51.48 -30.29 33.68
N TRP A 817 51.17 -31.43 34.30
CA TRP A 817 51.21 -31.58 35.77
C TRP A 817 52.55 -31.16 36.35
N GLN A 818 53.66 -31.64 35.79
CA GLN A 818 54.99 -31.31 36.27
C GLN A 818 55.30 -29.82 36.16
N ARG A 819 54.76 -29.13 35.14
CA ARG A 819 54.93 -27.68 34.96
C ARG A 819 54.06 -26.87 35.91
N GLN A 820 52.89 -27.40 36.26
CA GLN A 820 51.93 -26.74 37.14
C GLN A 820 52.11 -27.16 38.62
N TYR A 821 52.91 -28.18 38.92
CA TYR A 821 53.14 -28.68 40.28
C TYR A 821 53.62 -27.60 41.27
N GLY A 822 52.91 -27.48 42.39
CA GLY A 822 53.09 -26.46 43.41
C GLY A 822 52.34 -25.16 43.14
N SER A 823 51.51 -25.11 42.09
CA SER A 823 50.63 -23.96 41.84
C SER A 823 49.36 -24.07 42.69
N ILE A 824 48.89 -22.94 43.22
CA ILE A 824 47.71 -22.85 44.07
C ILE A 824 46.88 -21.66 43.58
N ALA A 825 45.57 -21.84 43.37
CA ALA A 825 44.72 -20.78 42.87
C ALA A 825 44.46 -19.76 43.99
N PRO A 826 44.50 -18.44 43.73
CA PRO A 826 44.18 -17.44 44.73
C PRO A 826 42.71 -17.59 45.16
N ILE A 827 42.48 -17.65 46.48
CA ILE A 827 41.13 -17.71 47.05
C ILE A 827 40.43 -16.37 46.76
N ALA A 828 39.30 -16.40 46.04
CA ALA A 828 38.50 -15.21 45.80
C ALA A 828 38.11 -14.54 47.14
N ALA A 829 38.39 -13.24 47.27
CA ALA A 829 37.92 -12.47 48.41
C ALA A 829 36.40 -12.35 48.31
N VAL A 830 35.69 -12.98 49.25
CA VAL A 830 34.22 -12.90 49.37
C VAL A 830 33.81 -11.42 49.49
N PRO A 831 32.96 -10.87 48.62
CA PRO A 831 32.41 -9.53 48.81
C PRO A 831 31.67 -9.45 50.15
N GLU A 832 32.02 -8.46 50.98
CA GLU A 832 31.47 -8.34 52.33
C GLU A 832 29.93 -8.30 52.30
N PRO A 833 29.22 -9.21 53.00
CA PRO A 833 27.78 -9.08 53.16
C PRO A 833 27.48 -7.80 53.94
N ALA A 834 26.35 -7.17 53.65
CA ALA A 834 25.75 -6.05 54.40
C ALA A 834 25.44 -6.35 55.90
N ALA A 835 26.10 -7.34 56.50
CA ALA A 835 26.03 -7.69 57.92
C ALA A 835 26.50 -6.55 58.84
N LEU A 836 27.41 -5.69 58.39
CA LEU A 836 27.79 -4.48 59.12
C LEU A 836 26.65 -3.45 59.19
N SER A 837 25.80 -3.38 58.16
CA SER A 837 24.60 -2.52 58.13
C SER A 837 23.49 -3.04 59.04
N LEU A 838 23.34 -4.37 59.15
CA LEU A 838 22.39 -5.02 60.07
C LEU A 838 22.82 -4.92 61.55
N LEU A 839 24.12 -4.93 61.84
CA LEU A 839 24.65 -4.67 63.19
C LEU A 839 24.47 -3.20 63.63
N ALA A 840 24.55 -2.25 62.69
CA ALA A 840 24.27 -0.84 62.97
C ALA A 840 22.78 -0.57 63.27
N LEU A 841 21.86 -1.24 62.58
CA LEU A 841 20.41 -1.12 62.83
C LEU A 841 19.95 -1.89 64.09
N GLY A 842 20.56 -3.05 64.38
CA GLY A 842 20.29 -3.81 65.62
C GLY A 842 20.80 -3.10 66.89
N GLY A 843 21.92 -2.36 66.80
CA GLY A 843 22.48 -1.59 67.91
C GLY A 843 21.65 -0.36 68.30
N LEU A 844 20.98 0.29 67.34
CA LEU A 844 20.14 1.47 67.59
C LEU A 844 18.79 1.11 68.22
N ALA A 845 18.23 -0.07 67.92
CA ALA A 845 16.98 -0.55 68.53
C ALA A 845 17.12 -0.91 70.02
N LEU A 846 18.31 -1.38 70.45
CA LEU A 846 18.59 -1.72 71.85
C LEU A 846 18.93 -0.50 72.72
N ALA A 847 19.32 0.63 72.12
CA ALA A 847 19.58 1.88 72.84
C ALA A 847 18.31 2.72 73.11
N ALA A 848 17.22 2.50 72.36
CA ALA A 848 15.95 3.25 72.51
C ALA A 848 15.00 2.65 73.58
N GLY A 849 15.24 1.43 74.07
CA GLY A 849 14.33 0.71 74.96
C GLY A 849 14.52 0.89 76.48
N ARG A 850 15.43 1.77 76.94
CA ARG A 850 15.71 1.97 78.38
C ARG A 850 15.74 3.44 78.78
N ARG A 851 14.56 4.04 78.99
CA ARG A 851 14.21 5.22 79.81
C ARG A 851 12.72 5.48 79.51
N THR A 852 11.75 5.45 80.42
CA THR A 852 11.67 5.83 81.84
C THR A 852 10.47 5.13 82.47
N GLY A 853 10.61 4.62 83.69
CA GLY A 853 9.49 4.34 84.57
C GLY A 853 9.12 5.59 85.39
N ASP A 854 7.81 5.78 85.52
CA ASP A 854 7.08 6.23 86.72
C ASP A 854 7.38 7.62 87.34
N ASP A 855 6.37 8.50 87.35
CA ASP A 855 5.90 9.15 88.59
C ASP A 855 4.62 9.99 88.40
N SER A 856 3.54 9.51 89.04
CA SER A 856 2.56 10.25 89.86
C SER A 856 1.67 11.41 89.33
N ARG A 857 0.36 11.21 89.58
CA ARG A 857 -0.82 12.12 89.63
C ARG A 857 -1.70 12.25 88.41
#